data_AF-A0A1I1HWD9-F1
#
_entry.id   AF-A0A1I1HWD9-F1
#
_cell.length_a   1.000
_cell.length_b   1.000
_cell.length_c   1.000
_cell.angle_alpha   90.00
_cell.angle_beta   90.00
_cell.angle_gamma   90.00
#
_symmetry.space_group_name_H-M   'P 1'
#
loop_
_entity.id
_entity.type
_entity.pdbx_description
1 polymer ?
#
loop_
_entity_poly.entity_id
_entity_poly.type
_entity_poly.pdbx_seq_one_letter_code
_entity_poly.pdbx_strand_id
1 'polypeptide(L)'
;MGEYPGRKGHAGHGRFLKVIFLALTLAVGCFVAHLSAQPQAVIQQFVVAQDGTGDFASIQEAVNAVRDHSQARATIIVKNGVYREKLVIPSWKKNIHIKGQDRGKTVITNGDFSGEVFNTYTSYTVLVQADDCILENLTVQNTAGPVGQAVALHIEGDRCEVVDCDILGHQDTLYAAKGRQYYRNCLIEGTTDFIFGEATAVFSRCTVRSLRNSYITAASTAEHQAFGFVFLNCRLVAAEGMDRVFLGRPWRPFAQTVFIHCELGPHIAKAGWDPWKGDAFFPDKEKTVFYAEYGSWGEGASPETRVSWARQLADAEVWRYALDTVFAGWRPSAVVQRTDGLTGVRDTGFTPERELARLAEVYPQIRLARAGRAGTRVMRDVPYRHIEGTVLTADIYPAQGGGKEAPAVLLLFGGGWQSGNKAQLAPLAEGLAEAGYTAVAIDYRLSTHALYPAAVCDVKAALGWMRHRADSLSINPEKVAVLGFSAGGQLAALAGTTAGNPVFTEHCSEVGDDRVQAIIDIDGILAFVHPESGEGNDTKSTSSATRWFGYSKFERPDLWRQASALTYVSAETPPTLFVNSSVDRMHAGRDDFNRVLDSHGIYHETKVFADAPHAFCFFEPWFTPTLNAITGFLDRVL
;
A
#
# COMPACT_ATOMS: atom_id res chain seq x y z
N MET A 1 -86.26 -7.53 -0.93
CA MET A 1 -86.92 -6.23 -1.18
C MET A 1 -85.93 -5.41 -1.99
N GLY A 2 -85.94 -5.49 -3.32
CA GLY A 2 -86.78 -4.71 -4.25
C GLY A 2 -85.97 -3.47 -4.67
N GLU A 3 -85.69 -3.11 -5.93
CA GLU A 3 -86.20 -3.50 -7.24
C GLU A 3 -85.14 -3.25 -8.36
N TYR A 4 -85.33 -3.95 -9.49
CA TYR A 4 -84.74 -3.84 -10.84
C TYR A 4 -85.18 -2.55 -11.60
N PRO A 5 -84.98 -2.35 -12.94
CA PRO A 5 -84.13 -2.98 -14.00
C PRO A 5 -83.35 -1.88 -14.82
N GLY A 6 -82.60 -2.08 -15.91
CA GLY A 6 -82.24 -3.18 -16.78
C GLY A 6 -81.88 -2.69 -18.20
N ARG A 7 -81.03 -3.49 -18.89
CA ARG A 7 -80.97 -3.79 -20.35
C ARG A 7 -80.18 -2.92 -21.37
N LYS A 8 -79.23 -3.64 -22.01
CA LYS A 8 -78.91 -3.79 -23.45
C LYS A 8 -78.31 -2.58 -24.17
N GLY A 9 -77.26 -2.66 -25.00
CA GLY A 9 -76.49 -3.78 -25.56
C GLY A 9 -75.70 -3.29 -26.79
N HIS A 10 -74.88 -4.18 -27.38
CA HIS A 10 -74.24 -4.11 -28.71
C HIS A 10 -73.05 -3.14 -28.85
N ALA A 11 -72.01 -3.37 -29.66
CA ALA A 11 -71.47 -4.50 -30.42
C ALA A 11 -70.20 -3.96 -31.13
N GLY A 12 -69.29 -4.85 -31.55
CA GLY A 12 -68.35 -4.60 -32.65
C GLY A 12 -67.02 -3.95 -32.26
N HIS A 13 -65.90 -4.70 -32.21
CA HIS A 13 -65.06 -5.09 -33.36
C HIS A 13 -64.42 -3.91 -34.09
N GLY A 14 -63.09 -3.94 -34.23
CA GLY A 14 -62.41 -3.33 -35.37
C GLY A 14 -61.10 -2.65 -35.05
N ARG A 15 -60.01 -3.42 -35.09
CA ARG A 15 -58.64 -2.93 -35.26
C ARG A 15 -58.50 -2.15 -36.57
N PHE A 16 -57.64 -1.12 -36.59
CA PHE A 16 -56.48 -0.91 -37.50
C PHE A 16 -56.27 0.53 -37.99
N LEU A 17 -54.97 0.82 -38.22
CA LEU A 17 -54.33 1.94 -38.94
C LEU A 17 -54.22 3.28 -38.18
N LYS A 18 -53.08 3.64 -37.57
CA LYS A 18 -51.76 4.08 -38.10
C LYS A 18 -51.76 5.37 -38.96
N VAL A 19 -51.24 6.44 -38.30
CA VAL A 19 -50.39 7.56 -38.77
C VAL A 19 -51.09 8.80 -39.39
N ILE A 20 -50.90 9.98 -38.78
CA ILE A 20 -50.14 11.16 -39.30
C ILE A 20 -50.49 12.45 -38.50
N PHE A 21 -49.47 12.96 -37.80
CA PHE A 21 -49.05 14.35 -37.50
C PHE A 21 -49.99 15.45 -36.93
N LEU A 22 -49.30 16.27 -36.11
CA LEU A 22 -49.56 17.67 -35.71
C LEU A 22 -50.47 17.84 -34.47
N ALA A 23 -50.18 18.65 -33.45
CA ALA A 23 -49.00 19.31 -32.90
C ALA A 23 -49.45 19.99 -31.59
N LEU A 24 -48.52 20.16 -30.66
CA LEU A 24 -48.44 21.24 -29.67
C LEU A 24 -49.75 21.71 -28.99
N THR A 25 -50.00 21.27 -27.75
CA THR A 25 -49.91 22.09 -26.53
C THR A 25 -50.43 21.30 -25.32
N LEU A 26 -49.88 21.59 -24.14
CA LEU A 26 -50.17 21.00 -22.82
C LEU A 26 -49.51 19.65 -22.48
N ALA A 27 -48.19 19.67 -22.40
CA ALA A 27 -47.47 18.91 -21.39
C ALA A 27 -46.43 19.83 -20.75
N VAL A 28 -46.88 20.67 -19.80
CA VAL A 28 -45.97 21.27 -18.81
C VAL A 28 -45.59 20.14 -17.86
N GLY A 29 -44.68 19.27 -18.33
CA GLY A 29 -44.00 18.30 -17.49
C GLY A 29 -43.08 19.07 -16.57
N CYS A 30 -43.31 18.97 -15.28
CA CYS A 30 -42.39 19.41 -14.24
C CYS A 30 -41.05 18.69 -14.42
N PHE A 31 -40.13 19.29 -15.18
CA PHE A 31 -38.72 19.04 -15.05
C PHE A 31 -38.27 19.64 -13.71
N VAL A 32 -38.44 18.88 -12.63
CA VAL A 32 -37.65 19.11 -11.43
C VAL A 32 -36.25 18.66 -11.80
N ALA A 33 -35.45 19.58 -12.32
CA ALA A 33 -34.01 19.42 -12.32
C ALA A 33 -33.61 19.28 -10.85
N HIS A 34 -33.32 18.05 -10.42
CA HIS A 34 -32.49 17.83 -9.24
C HIS A 34 -31.09 18.33 -9.58
N LEU A 35 -30.92 19.66 -9.57
CA LEU A 35 -29.65 20.27 -9.27
C LEU A 35 -29.34 19.86 -7.84
N SER A 36 -28.66 18.72 -7.68
CA SER A 36 -27.82 18.52 -6.52
C SER A 36 -26.76 19.62 -6.61
N ALA A 37 -27.02 20.76 -5.98
CA ALA A 37 -25.97 21.67 -5.59
C ALA A 37 -25.10 20.87 -4.62
N GLN A 38 -24.07 20.20 -5.15
CA GLN A 38 -22.94 19.76 -4.35
C GLN A 38 -22.51 21.01 -3.58
N PRO A 39 -22.54 21.02 -2.23
CA PRO A 39 -22.04 22.17 -1.50
C PRO A 39 -20.59 22.36 -1.94
N GLN A 40 -20.34 23.41 -2.71
CA GLN A 40 -18.99 23.79 -3.11
C GLN A 40 -18.22 23.95 -1.80
N ALA A 41 -17.22 23.09 -1.57
CA ALA A 41 -16.43 23.12 -0.37
C ALA A 41 -15.85 24.54 -0.24
N VAL A 42 -16.35 25.30 0.74
CA VAL A 42 -15.80 26.62 1.03
C VAL A 42 -14.40 26.38 1.56
N ILE A 43 -13.40 26.61 0.71
CA ILE A 43 -11.99 26.55 1.09
C ILE A 43 -11.77 27.69 2.08
N GLN A 44 -11.68 27.36 3.37
CA GLN A 44 -11.28 28.31 4.41
C GLN A 44 -9.76 28.30 4.46
N GLN A 45 -9.12 29.33 3.92
CA GLN A 45 -7.67 29.49 4.01
C GLN A 45 -7.34 30.83 4.67
N PHE A 46 -6.47 30.80 5.68
CA PHE A 46 -5.99 31.98 6.39
C PHE A 46 -4.47 32.01 6.37
N VAL A 47 -3.87 33.20 6.32
CA VAL A 47 -2.43 33.41 6.43
C VAL A 47 -2.13 34.10 7.75
N VAL A 48 -1.19 33.58 8.51
CA VAL A 48 -0.67 34.18 9.75
C VAL A 48 0.73 34.70 9.48
N ALA A 49 0.97 35.98 9.76
CA ALA A 49 2.29 36.59 9.65
C ALA A 49 2.47 37.74 10.66
N GLN A 50 3.55 37.71 11.45
CA GLN A 50 3.85 38.71 12.47
C GLN A 50 4.23 40.09 11.88
N ASP A 51 4.59 40.16 10.60
CA ASP A 51 4.97 41.38 9.89
C ASP A 51 3.77 42.17 9.31
N GLY A 52 2.54 41.69 9.54
CA GLY A 52 1.31 42.31 9.05
C GLY A 52 0.96 41.98 7.60
N THR A 53 1.68 41.07 6.94
CA THR A 53 1.37 40.63 5.56
C THR A 53 0.32 39.52 5.48
N GLY A 54 -0.10 38.97 6.62
CA GLY A 54 -1.14 37.93 6.72
C GLY A 54 -2.50 38.48 7.13
N ASP A 55 -3.51 37.61 7.13
CA ASP A 55 -4.85 37.90 7.63
C ASP A 55 -4.88 38.09 9.16
N PHE A 56 -3.96 37.41 9.87
CA PHE A 56 -3.80 37.50 11.33
C PHE A 56 -2.33 37.64 11.72
N ALA A 57 -2.09 38.26 12.89
CA ALA A 57 -0.75 38.38 13.47
C ALA A 57 -0.40 37.20 14.40
N SER A 58 -1.41 36.48 14.90
CA SER A 58 -1.27 35.31 15.78
C SER A 58 -2.00 34.08 15.24
N ILE A 59 -1.54 32.90 15.66
CA ILE A 59 -2.12 31.62 15.24
C ILE A 59 -3.47 31.40 15.95
N GLN A 60 -3.58 31.77 17.22
CA GLN A 60 -4.82 31.61 17.98
C GLN A 60 -5.98 32.44 17.37
N GLU A 61 -5.72 33.65 16.87
CA GLU A 61 -6.75 34.45 16.19
C GLU A 61 -7.26 33.76 14.93
N ALA A 62 -6.36 33.17 14.13
CA ALA A 62 -6.75 32.41 12.94
C ALA A 62 -7.58 31.17 13.30
N VAL A 63 -7.19 30.43 14.36
CA VAL A 63 -7.99 29.30 14.87
C VAL A 63 -9.38 29.75 15.32
N ASN A 64 -9.46 30.89 16.02
CA ASN A 64 -10.73 31.45 16.49
C ASN A 64 -11.65 31.87 15.33
N ALA A 65 -11.08 32.31 14.20
CA ALA A 65 -11.81 32.72 13.00
C ALA A 65 -12.35 31.54 12.16
N VAL A 66 -11.79 30.34 12.28
CA VAL A 66 -12.32 29.15 11.61
C VAL A 66 -13.75 28.88 12.08
N ARG A 67 -14.67 28.55 11.17
CA ARG A 67 -16.05 28.25 11.54
C ARG A 67 -16.15 27.04 12.48
N ASP A 68 -16.93 27.18 13.56
CA ASP A 68 -17.23 26.09 14.49
C ASP A 68 -17.94 24.91 13.80
N HIS A 69 -17.59 23.70 14.19
CA HIS A 69 -18.12 22.41 13.72
C HIS A 69 -18.07 22.23 12.19
N SER A 70 -17.16 22.93 11.52
CA SER A 70 -16.95 22.80 10.07
C SER A 70 -16.64 21.36 9.69
N GLN A 71 -17.35 20.85 8.67
CA GLN A 71 -17.04 19.59 8.01
C GLN A 71 -16.01 19.77 6.88
N ALA A 72 -15.80 21.02 6.44
CA ALA A 72 -14.78 21.38 5.47
C ALA A 72 -13.46 21.68 6.17
N ARG A 73 -12.35 21.30 5.53
CA ARG A 73 -11.00 21.60 6.02
C ARG A 73 -10.70 23.08 5.95
N ALA A 74 -10.18 23.63 7.04
CA ALA A 74 -9.65 24.98 7.09
C ALA A 74 -8.12 24.94 7.19
N THR A 75 -7.42 25.61 6.27
CA THR A 75 -5.96 25.64 6.23
C THR A 75 -5.46 26.98 6.77
N ILE A 76 -4.66 26.96 7.84
CA ILE A 76 -3.98 28.12 8.40
C ILE A 76 -2.51 28.03 8.00
N ILE A 77 -2.09 28.89 7.06
CA ILE A 77 -0.71 28.99 6.59
C ILE A 77 0.05 29.94 7.51
N VAL A 78 1.07 29.43 8.21
CA VAL A 78 1.85 30.20 9.17
C VAL A 78 3.20 30.55 8.57
N LYS A 79 3.45 31.84 8.32
CA LYS A 79 4.74 32.33 7.80
C LYS A 79 5.88 32.10 8.79
N ASN A 80 7.11 32.15 8.30
CA ASN A 80 8.31 32.09 9.14
C ASN A 80 8.26 33.12 10.27
N GLY A 81 8.65 32.73 11.48
CA GLY A 81 8.56 33.55 12.68
C GLY A 81 8.57 32.70 13.95
N VAL A 82 8.83 33.37 15.07
CA VAL A 82 8.76 32.76 16.40
C VAL A 82 7.49 33.27 17.09
N TYR A 83 6.48 32.41 17.15
CA TYR A 83 5.17 32.66 17.71
C TYR A 83 5.17 32.24 19.18
N ARG A 84 5.21 33.23 20.08
CA ARG A 84 5.18 33.03 21.54
C ARG A 84 3.72 32.93 22.00
N GLU A 85 3.13 31.76 21.84
CA GLU A 85 1.71 31.51 22.07
C GLU A 85 1.49 30.23 22.88
N LYS A 86 0.47 30.24 23.74
CA LYS A 86 -0.14 29.03 24.29
C LYS A 86 -1.38 28.70 23.47
N LEU A 87 -1.20 27.88 22.44
CA LEU A 87 -2.21 27.62 21.41
C LEU A 87 -3.18 26.52 21.86
N VAL A 88 -4.47 26.75 21.65
CA VAL A 88 -5.52 25.74 21.84
C VAL A 88 -6.36 25.64 20.57
N ILE A 89 -6.48 24.42 20.05
CA ILE A 89 -7.48 24.04 19.05
C ILE A 89 -8.63 23.33 19.80
N PRO A 90 -9.69 24.05 20.17
CA PRO A 90 -10.74 23.50 21.02
C PRO A 90 -11.61 22.49 20.25
N SER A 91 -12.28 21.59 20.96
CA SER A 91 -12.94 20.40 20.39
C SER A 91 -14.02 20.69 19.34
N TRP A 92 -14.57 21.91 19.32
CA TRP A 92 -15.54 22.37 18.32
C TRP A 92 -14.91 22.91 17.03
N LYS A 93 -13.58 23.08 16.96
CA LYS A 93 -12.83 23.58 15.78
C LYS A 93 -12.18 22.43 14.97
N LYS A 94 -12.99 21.44 14.57
CA LYS A 94 -12.53 20.26 13.80
C LYS A 94 -11.99 20.61 12.42
N ASN A 95 -11.24 19.69 11.81
CA ASN A 95 -10.73 19.81 10.44
C ASN A 95 -9.78 21.00 10.19
N ILE A 96 -9.04 21.46 11.21
CA ILE A 96 -8.03 22.50 11.04
C ILE A 96 -6.69 21.89 10.61
N HIS A 97 -6.11 22.44 9.55
CA HIS A 97 -4.75 22.16 9.12
C HIS A 97 -3.87 23.40 9.35
N ILE A 98 -2.98 23.35 10.34
CA ILE A 98 -1.96 24.38 10.55
C ILE A 98 -0.71 23.98 9.79
N LYS A 99 -0.34 24.77 8.78
CA LYS A 99 0.78 24.50 7.89
C LYS A 99 1.82 25.61 8.01
N GLY A 100 2.98 25.29 8.58
CA GLY A 100 4.12 26.20 8.59
C GLY A 100 4.77 26.34 7.21
N GLN A 101 5.42 27.49 7.02
CA GLN A 101 6.16 27.79 5.80
C GLN A 101 7.47 27.00 5.71
N ASP A 102 8.15 26.80 6.85
CA ASP A 102 9.43 26.09 6.95
C ASP A 102 9.56 25.53 8.37
N ARG A 103 9.72 24.21 8.50
CA ARG A 103 9.81 23.54 9.82
C ARG A 103 10.85 24.16 10.75
N GLY A 104 11.99 24.63 10.21
CA GLY A 104 13.09 25.18 10.99
C GLY A 104 12.96 26.67 11.31
N LYS A 105 11.93 27.36 10.76
CA LYS A 105 11.76 28.81 10.91
C LYS A 105 10.37 29.24 11.35
N THR A 106 9.36 28.39 11.23
CA THR A 106 8.03 28.59 11.79
C THR A 106 7.95 27.87 13.13
N VAL A 107 8.11 28.61 14.24
CA VAL A 107 8.25 28.05 15.59
C VAL A 107 7.12 28.54 16.50
N ILE A 108 6.36 27.62 17.10
CA ILE A 108 5.41 27.91 18.18
C ILE A 108 6.09 27.56 19.50
N THR A 109 6.21 28.52 20.42
CA THR A 109 6.99 28.36 21.65
C THR A 109 6.29 28.91 22.88
N ASN A 110 6.39 28.17 23.98
CA ASN A 110 6.03 28.59 25.33
C ASN A 110 7.05 28.01 26.34
N GLY A 111 6.90 28.30 27.64
CA GLY A 111 7.79 27.83 28.70
C GLY A 111 7.08 27.44 29.99
N ASP A 112 5.80 27.06 29.92
CA ASP A 112 5.03 26.61 31.08
C ASP A 112 5.51 25.22 31.53
N PHE A 113 5.52 24.97 32.84
CA PHE A 113 5.96 23.70 33.44
C PHE A 113 5.13 23.36 34.68
N SER A 114 5.13 22.08 35.03
CA SER A 114 4.45 21.58 36.22
C SER A 114 5.10 22.11 37.50
N GLY A 115 4.35 22.85 38.31
CA GLY A 115 4.81 23.54 39.51
C GLY A 115 3.63 24.18 40.25
N GLU A 116 3.80 25.40 40.74
CA GLU A 116 2.75 26.10 41.50
C GLU A 116 1.55 26.53 40.65
N VAL A 117 1.79 26.93 39.39
CA VAL A 117 0.77 27.53 38.51
C VAL A 117 0.13 26.51 37.57
N PHE A 118 0.95 25.65 36.96
CA PHE A 118 0.50 24.64 36.01
C PHE A 118 0.81 23.25 36.55
N ASN A 119 0.05 22.27 36.08
CA ASN A 119 0.42 20.86 36.15
C ASN A 119 0.83 20.35 34.77
N THR A 120 1.35 19.12 34.68
CA THR A 120 1.72 18.45 33.42
C THR A 120 0.69 18.67 32.32
N TYR A 121 -0.58 18.37 32.57
CA TYR A 121 -1.66 18.42 31.58
C TYR A 121 -1.99 19.82 31.06
N THR A 122 -1.62 20.85 31.82
CA THR A 122 -1.85 22.28 31.49
C THR A 122 -0.58 23.02 31.06
N SER A 123 0.58 22.36 31.09
CA SER A 123 1.89 22.97 30.76
C SER A 123 2.18 23.10 29.26
N TYR A 124 1.25 22.66 28.40
CA TYR A 124 1.44 22.59 26.96
C TYR A 124 1.78 23.94 26.31
N THR A 125 2.60 23.91 25.26
CA THR A 125 2.68 24.99 24.27
C THR A 125 1.49 24.94 23.32
N VAL A 126 1.16 23.75 22.80
CA VAL A 126 0.02 23.53 21.90
C VAL A 126 -0.88 22.42 22.45
N LEU A 127 -2.18 22.68 22.54
CA LEU A 127 -3.22 21.70 22.84
C LEU A 127 -4.16 21.51 21.64
N VAL A 128 -4.27 20.28 21.15
CA VAL A 128 -5.20 19.88 20.08
C VAL A 128 -6.29 19.01 20.69
N GLN A 129 -7.47 19.60 20.93
CA GLN A 129 -8.64 18.88 21.43
C GLN A 129 -9.58 18.43 20.31
N ALA A 130 -9.47 19.04 19.13
CA ALA A 130 -10.35 18.79 18.00
C ALA A 130 -9.91 17.57 17.18
N ASP A 131 -10.90 16.86 16.63
CA ASP A 131 -10.67 15.76 15.71
C ASP A 131 -10.24 16.28 14.31
N ASP A 132 -9.62 15.39 13.54
CA ASP A 132 -9.28 15.59 12.13
C ASP A 132 -8.31 16.77 11.88
N CYS A 133 -7.52 17.12 12.89
CA CYS A 133 -6.54 18.20 12.82
C CYS A 133 -5.19 17.75 12.27
N ILE A 134 -4.52 18.64 11.54
CA ILE A 134 -3.19 18.41 10.96
C ILE A 134 -2.25 19.53 11.39
N LEU A 135 -1.08 19.18 11.90
CA LEU A 135 0.07 20.08 12.05
C LEU A 135 1.13 19.68 11.02
N GLU A 136 1.55 20.60 10.16
CA GLU A 136 2.50 20.32 9.08
C GLU A 136 3.63 21.36 9.03
N ASN A 137 4.88 20.91 8.82
CA ASN A 137 6.02 21.74 8.43
C ASN A 137 6.29 22.93 9.37
N LEU A 138 6.28 22.70 10.68
CA LEU A 138 6.53 23.69 11.74
C LEU A 138 7.22 23.05 12.95
N THR A 139 7.77 23.88 13.85
CA THR A 139 8.27 23.45 15.16
C THR A 139 7.28 23.81 16.26
N VAL A 140 7.00 22.87 17.17
CA VAL A 140 6.36 23.11 18.46
C VAL A 140 7.37 22.84 19.56
N GLN A 141 7.63 23.82 20.42
CA GLN A 141 8.62 23.66 21.48
C GLN A 141 8.16 24.18 22.83
N ASN A 142 8.64 23.53 23.89
CA ASN A 142 8.58 24.06 25.25
C ASN A 142 10.00 24.35 25.75
N THR A 143 10.27 25.61 26.08
CA THR A 143 11.60 26.10 26.45
C THR A 143 11.82 26.21 27.96
N ALA A 144 10.97 25.58 28.79
CA ALA A 144 11.11 25.62 30.25
C ALA A 144 12.43 24.98 30.75
N GLY A 145 13.02 24.07 29.97
CA GLY A 145 14.27 23.40 30.30
C GLY A 145 14.08 22.22 31.28
N PRO A 146 15.13 21.81 32.02
CA PRO A 146 15.10 20.64 32.91
C PRO A 146 14.44 20.95 34.26
N VAL A 147 13.20 21.47 34.23
CA VAL A 147 12.45 21.93 35.42
C VAL A 147 11.42 20.91 35.93
N GLY A 148 11.41 19.70 35.37
CA GLY A 148 10.33 18.73 35.53
C GLY A 148 9.45 18.68 34.29
N GLN A 149 8.19 18.28 34.44
CA GLN A 149 7.26 18.08 33.33
C GLN A 149 6.93 19.40 32.63
N ALA A 150 7.14 19.47 31.31
CA ALA A 150 6.85 20.66 30.51
C ALA A 150 6.47 20.24 29.08
N VAL A 151 5.18 20.23 28.78
CA VAL A 151 4.65 19.69 27.53
C VAL A 151 4.84 20.67 26.38
N ALA A 152 5.36 20.21 25.25
CA ALA A 152 5.38 20.97 24.00
C ALA A 152 4.06 20.80 23.25
N LEU A 153 3.68 19.55 22.98
CA LEU A 153 2.48 19.20 22.23
C LEU A 153 1.60 18.24 23.01
N HIS A 154 0.33 18.61 23.21
CA HIS A 154 -0.70 17.78 23.81
C HIS A 154 -1.79 17.53 22.76
N ILE A 155 -2.03 16.27 22.40
CA ILE A 155 -3.13 15.88 21.50
C ILE A 155 -4.09 14.96 22.23
N GLU A 156 -5.37 15.35 22.23
CA GLU A 156 -6.47 14.53 22.71
C GLU A 156 -7.58 14.34 21.65
N GLY A 157 -7.49 15.00 20.49
CA GLY A 157 -8.38 14.76 19.36
C GLY A 157 -8.16 13.39 18.69
N ASP A 158 -9.20 12.87 18.02
CA ASP A 158 -9.09 11.65 17.20
C ASP A 158 -8.75 12.00 15.74
N ARG A 159 -8.02 11.10 15.07
CA ARG A 159 -7.60 11.24 13.66
C ARG A 159 -6.71 12.47 13.42
N CYS A 160 -5.82 12.76 14.36
CA CYS A 160 -4.87 13.86 14.25
C CYS A 160 -3.58 13.44 13.54
N GLU A 161 -3.05 14.32 12.71
CA GLU A 161 -1.80 14.10 11.97
C GLU A 161 -0.75 15.17 12.34
N VAL A 162 0.50 14.75 12.49
CA VAL A 162 1.65 15.64 12.70
C VAL A 162 2.74 15.24 11.70
N VAL A 163 3.07 16.14 10.78
CA VAL A 163 3.81 15.79 9.55
C VAL A 163 4.95 16.77 9.35
N ASP A 164 6.17 16.27 9.18
CA ASP A 164 7.35 17.09 8.91
C ASP A 164 7.58 18.18 10.00
N CYS A 165 7.21 17.87 11.25
CA CYS A 165 7.32 18.78 12.38
C CYS A 165 8.48 18.43 13.32
N ASP A 166 8.99 19.45 14.03
CA ASP A 166 9.90 19.26 15.15
C ASP A 166 9.15 19.50 16.47
N ILE A 167 9.20 18.53 17.38
CA ILE A 167 8.53 18.56 18.68
C ILE A 167 9.61 18.51 19.76
N LEU A 168 9.89 19.66 20.36
CA LEU A 168 11.11 19.87 21.15
C LEU A 168 10.79 20.21 22.61
N GLY A 169 11.43 19.51 23.54
CA GLY A 169 11.22 19.74 24.97
C GLY A 169 12.26 19.01 25.83
N HIS A 170 11.95 18.86 27.11
CA HIS A 170 12.77 18.08 28.05
C HIS A 170 11.96 16.90 28.58
N GLN A 171 11.39 17.00 29.78
CA GLN A 171 10.56 15.94 30.33
C GLN A 171 9.11 16.15 29.88
N ASP A 172 8.43 15.07 29.50
CA ASP A 172 7.03 15.07 29.04
C ASP A 172 6.80 15.91 27.76
N THR A 173 7.75 15.91 26.80
CA THR A 173 7.67 16.73 25.57
C THR A 173 6.37 16.54 24.78
N LEU A 174 5.97 15.30 24.51
CA LEU A 174 4.79 14.95 23.71
C LEU A 174 3.80 14.17 24.56
N TYR A 175 2.63 14.77 24.80
CA TYR A 175 1.50 14.10 25.43
C TYR A 175 0.48 13.62 24.39
N ALA A 176 0.62 12.35 23.99
CA ALA A 176 -0.32 11.65 23.12
C ALA A 176 -1.46 11.08 23.97
N ALA A 177 -2.38 11.94 24.39
CA ALA A 177 -3.31 11.67 25.48
C ALA A 177 -4.38 10.63 25.12
N LYS A 178 -5.10 10.77 23.99
CA LYS A 178 -6.17 9.85 23.56
C LYS A 178 -6.41 9.94 22.05
N GLY A 179 -7.25 9.05 21.53
CA GLY A 179 -7.61 9.02 20.10
C GLY A 179 -6.52 8.40 19.22
N ARG A 180 -6.77 8.36 17.90
CA ARG A 180 -5.81 7.88 16.89
C ARG A 180 -4.97 9.03 16.38
N GLN A 181 -3.65 8.84 16.38
CA GLN A 181 -2.69 9.90 16.05
C GLN A 181 -1.61 9.36 15.11
N TYR A 182 -1.26 10.12 14.06
CA TYR A 182 -0.22 9.75 13.10
C TYR A 182 0.88 10.80 13.04
N TYR A 183 2.10 10.40 13.40
CA TYR A 183 3.30 11.24 13.33
C TYR A 183 4.17 10.75 12.19
N ARG A 184 4.50 11.62 11.22
CA ARG A 184 5.29 11.23 10.05
C ARG A 184 6.46 12.17 9.84
N ASN A 185 7.66 11.60 9.73
CA ASN A 185 8.90 12.32 9.43
C ASN A 185 9.16 13.50 10.41
N CYS A 186 8.81 13.31 11.68
CA CYS A 186 9.04 14.30 12.74
C CYS A 186 10.41 14.10 13.41
N LEU A 187 10.98 15.19 13.93
CA LEU A 187 11.97 15.12 15.02
C LEU A 187 11.23 15.23 16.35
N ILE A 188 11.46 14.31 17.27
CA ILE A 188 10.92 14.37 18.64
C ILE A 188 12.09 14.30 19.61
N GLU A 189 12.25 15.33 20.44
CA GLU A 189 13.41 15.48 21.32
C GLU A 189 12.99 15.64 22.79
N GLY A 190 13.67 14.95 23.69
CA GLY A 190 13.42 15.09 25.12
C GLY A 190 14.33 14.25 26.01
N THR A 191 13.97 14.16 27.28
CA THR A 191 14.77 13.54 28.36
C THR A 191 14.04 12.36 28.99
N THR A 192 13.10 12.62 29.91
CA THR A 192 12.33 11.63 30.66
C THR A 192 10.91 11.57 30.14
N ASP A 193 10.41 10.37 29.86
CA ASP A 193 9.01 10.10 29.49
C ASP A 193 8.52 11.01 28.36
N PHE A 194 9.41 11.39 27.44
CA PHE A 194 9.14 12.52 26.55
C PHE A 194 8.14 12.21 25.43
N ILE A 195 7.72 10.95 25.31
CA ILE A 195 6.53 10.52 24.57
C ILE A 195 5.66 9.70 25.54
N PHE A 196 4.53 10.25 25.98
CA PHE A 196 3.69 9.60 26.99
C PHE A 196 2.20 9.76 26.71
N GLY A 197 1.38 8.93 27.37
CA GLY A 197 -0.08 8.95 27.25
C GLY A 197 -0.70 7.63 26.78
N GLU A 198 -2.01 7.66 26.52
CA GLU A 198 -2.84 6.48 26.25
C GLU A 198 -3.14 6.25 24.77
N ALA A 199 -2.96 7.26 23.90
CA ALA A 199 -3.40 7.22 22.50
C ALA A 199 -2.93 6.00 21.69
N THR A 200 -3.72 5.63 20.68
CA THR A 200 -3.24 4.79 19.58
C THR A 200 -2.43 5.67 18.64
N ALA A 201 -1.11 5.71 18.83
CA ALA A 201 -0.22 6.61 18.08
C ALA A 201 0.79 5.83 17.24
N VAL A 202 0.86 6.12 15.94
CA VAL A 202 1.88 5.58 15.05
C VAL A 202 2.88 6.66 14.69
N PHE A 203 4.16 6.39 14.97
CA PHE A 203 5.31 7.21 14.60
C PHE A 203 6.00 6.55 13.41
N SER A 204 6.00 7.19 12.26
CA SER A 204 6.52 6.64 11.01
C SER A 204 7.67 7.49 10.49
N ARG A 205 8.84 6.88 10.33
CA ARG A 205 10.07 7.55 9.83
C ARG A 205 10.48 8.77 10.66
N CYS A 206 10.14 8.78 11.95
CA CYS A 206 10.54 9.85 12.86
C CYS A 206 11.98 9.66 13.34
N THR A 207 12.65 10.77 13.64
CA THR A 207 13.89 10.77 14.43
C THR A 207 13.52 11.07 15.88
N VAL A 208 13.89 10.17 16.79
CA VAL A 208 13.64 10.28 18.23
C VAL A 208 14.98 10.54 18.91
N ARG A 209 15.17 11.75 19.45
CA ARG A 209 16.46 12.21 19.99
C ARG A 209 16.41 12.33 21.51
N SER A 210 17.23 11.53 22.17
CA SER A 210 17.35 11.51 23.63
C SER A 210 18.41 12.49 24.11
N LEU A 211 18.07 13.35 25.05
CA LEU A 211 18.97 14.36 25.64
C LEU A 211 19.52 13.95 27.01
N ARG A 212 19.04 12.84 27.59
CA ARG A 212 19.45 12.34 28.90
C ARG A 212 19.33 10.82 28.95
N ASN A 213 20.20 10.17 29.72
CA ASN A 213 20.07 8.78 30.15
C ASN A 213 18.79 8.59 31.00
N SER A 214 17.67 8.33 30.33
CA SER A 214 16.33 8.22 30.90
C SER A 214 15.42 7.42 29.95
N TYR A 215 14.14 7.76 29.82
CA TYR A 215 13.12 6.95 29.13
C TYR A 215 12.53 7.69 27.93
N ILE A 216 12.45 7.01 26.79
CA ILE A 216 11.80 7.54 25.59
C ILE A 216 10.28 7.56 25.77
N THR A 217 9.69 6.40 26.08
CA THR A 217 8.24 6.25 26.19
C THR A 217 7.74 5.99 27.61
N ALA A 218 6.58 6.55 27.92
CA ALA A 218 5.79 6.23 29.12
C ALA A 218 4.31 6.03 28.75
N ALA A 219 4.02 4.90 28.10
CA ALA A 219 2.66 4.57 27.66
C ALA A 219 1.73 4.26 28.85
N SER A 220 0.46 4.62 28.70
CA SER A 220 -0.63 4.33 29.64
C SER A 220 -1.84 3.70 28.96
N THR A 221 -1.62 2.94 27.90
CA THR A 221 -2.64 2.23 27.13
C THR A 221 -3.62 1.48 28.04
N ALA A 222 -4.92 1.67 27.83
CA ALA A 222 -5.95 0.98 28.60
C ALA A 222 -6.08 -0.50 28.20
N GLU A 223 -6.54 -1.36 29.12
CA GLU A 223 -6.68 -2.81 28.93
C GLU A 223 -7.50 -3.20 27.68
N HIS A 224 -8.54 -2.43 27.37
CA HIS A 224 -9.44 -2.70 26.26
C HIS A 224 -8.94 -2.15 24.92
N GLN A 225 -7.86 -1.36 24.92
CA GLN A 225 -7.32 -0.75 23.71
C GLN A 225 -6.37 -1.73 23.00
N ALA A 226 -6.63 -1.99 21.72
CA ALA A 226 -5.90 -2.99 20.95
C ALA A 226 -4.44 -2.62 20.66
N PHE A 227 -4.12 -1.32 20.64
CA PHE A 227 -2.80 -0.79 20.28
C PHE A 227 -2.46 0.45 21.13
N GLY A 228 -1.21 0.61 21.52
CA GLY A 228 -0.69 1.84 22.12
C GLY A 228 0.20 2.58 21.13
N PHE A 229 1.47 2.74 21.50
CA PHE A 229 2.46 3.39 20.64
C PHE A 229 3.12 2.40 19.69
N VAL A 230 3.22 2.76 18.41
CA VAL A 230 3.86 1.96 17.36
C VAL A 230 4.87 2.83 16.62
N PHE A 231 6.15 2.46 16.67
CA PHE A 231 7.23 3.12 15.95
C PHE A 231 7.58 2.28 14.72
N LEU A 232 7.43 2.84 13.52
CA LEU A 232 7.66 2.20 12.24
C LEU A 232 8.81 2.90 11.50
N ASN A 233 9.91 2.19 11.25
CA ASN A 233 11.06 2.72 10.51
C ASN A 233 11.66 4.02 11.12
N CYS A 234 11.55 4.19 12.43
CA CYS A 234 12.11 5.34 13.14
C CYS A 234 13.61 5.17 13.40
N ARG A 235 14.31 6.29 13.59
CA ARG A 235 15.70 6.31 14.04
C ARG A 235 15.77 6.85 15.47
N LEU A 236 16.37 6.09 16.37
CA LEU A 236 16.62 6.51 17.75
C LEU A 236 18.07 6.97 17.85
N VAL A 237 18.25 8.24 18.22
CA VAL A 237 19.56 8.90 18.38
C VAL A 237 19.64 9.58 19.74
N ALA A 238 20.82 10.05 20.13
CA ALA A 238 20.98 10.82 21.36
C ALA A 238 21.97 11.97 21.20
N ALA A 239 21.90 12.91 22.14
CA ALA A 239 22.99 13.86 22.38
C ALA A 239 24.28 13.13 22.81
N GLU A 240 25.42 13.80 22.67
CA GLU A 240 26.71 13.25 23.06
C GLU A 240 26.74 12.85 24.54
N GLY A 241 27.46 11.76 24.84
CA GLY A 241 27.65 11.26 26.21
C GLY A 241 26.48 10.43 26.77
N MET A 242 25.45 10.14 25.97
CA MET A 242 24.36 9.25 26.38
C MET A 242 24.69 7.79 26.01
N ASP A 243 24.55 6.89 26.98
CA ASP A 243 24.92 5.47 26.89
C ASP A 243 23.92 4.54 27.60
N ARG A 244 22.88 5.11 28.24
CA ARG A 244 21.94 4.37 29.09
C ARG A 244 20.53 4.95 29.04
N VAL A 245 19.95 4.96 27.84
CA VAL A 245 18.56 5.33 27.58
C VAL A 245 17.71 4.08 27.41
N PHE A 246 16.49 4.08 27.94
CA PHE A 246 15.52 3.00 27.77
C PHE A 246 14.45 3.37 26.75
N LEU A 247 14.02 2.39 25.96
CA LEU A 247 12.91 2.47 25.00
C LEU A 247 11.61 2.91 25.69
N GLY A 248 11.42 2.51 26.95
CA GLY A 248 10.33 3.02 27.76
C GLY A 248 10.17 2.33 29.10
N ARG A 249 9.14 2.80 29.83
CA ARG A 249 8.67 2.25 31.10
C ARG A 249 7.15 2.39 31.23
N PRO A 250 6.46 1.47 31.93
CA PRO A 250 5.00 1.46 31.95
C PRO A 250 4.41 2.46 32.94
N TRP A 251 3.81 3.53 32.43
CA TRP A 251 3.13 4.49 33.29
C TRP A 251 1.88 3.87 33.95
N ARG A 252 1.17 2.99 33.22
CA ARG A 252 0.03 2.20 33.72
C ARG A 252 0.16 0.71 33.37
N PRO A 253 -0.60 -0.19 34.05
CA PRO A 253 -0.80 -1.56 33.58
C PRO A 253 -1.29 -1.59 32.13
N PHE A 254 -1.02 -2.68 31.42
CA PHE A 254 -1.40 -2.87 30.00
C PHE A 254 -0.79 -1.88 29.01
N ALA A 255 0.17 -1.05 29.43
CA ALA A 255 0.88 -0.13 28.54
C ALA A 255 1.48 -0.89 27.35
N GLN A 256 1.33 -0.32 26.15
CA GLN A 256 1.82 -0.94 24.93
C GLN A 256 2.73 0.02 24.15
N THR A 257 3.92 -0.47 23.80
CA THR A 257 4.88 0.22 22.94
C THR A 257 5.57 -0.81 22.05
N VAL A 258 5.58 -0.59 20.74
CA VAL A 258 6.15 -1.52 19.76
C VAL A 258 7.10 -0.78 18.83
N PHE A 259 8.31 -1.30 18.62
CA PHE A 259 9.30 -0.79 17.65
C PHE A 259 9.51 -1.77 16.50
N ILE A 260 9.24 -1.35 15.26
CA ILE A 260 9.30 -2.20 14.06
C ILE A 260 10.26 -1.56 13.06
N HIS A 261 11.31 -2.29 12.70
CA HIS A 261 12.36 -1.86 11.77
C HIS A 261 13.04 -0.54 12.16
N CYS A 262 13.23 -0.31 13.45
CA CYS A 262 13.87 0.90 13.94
C CYS A 262 15.40 0.77 13.96
N GLU A 263 16.09 1.85 13.63
CA GLU A 263 17.54 1.98 13.85
C GLU A 263 17.77 2.45 15.29
N LEU A 264 18.34 1.57 16.13
CA LEU A 264 18.61 1.81 17.54
C LEU A 264 20.09 2.20 17.72
N GLY A 265 20.34 3.46 18.05
CA GLY A 265 21.70 3.94 18.35
C GLY A 265 22.32 3.29 19.60
N PRO A 266 23.65 3.38 19.77
CA PRO A 266 24.39 2.69 20.85
C PRO A 266 24.03 3.14 22.27
N HIS A 267 23.35 4.27 22.40
CA HIS A 267 22.89 4.81 23.68
C HIS A 267 21.74 4.01 24.30
N ILE A 268 21.07 3.15 23.54
CA ILE A 268 19.99 2.32 24.04
C ILE A 268 20.55 1.24 24.96
N ALA A 269 20.10 1.23 26.21
CA ALA A 269 20.48 0.25 27.21
C ALA A 269 20.16 -1.17 26.71
N LYS A 270 21.06 -2.12 26.98
CA LYS A 270 20.91 -3.53 26.59
C LYS A 270 19.59 -4.15 27.04
N ALA A 271 19.17 -3.84 28.26
CA ALA A 271 17.89 -4.24 28.83
C ALA A 271 16.66 -3.77 28.01
N GLY A 272 16.81 -2.69 27.24
CA GLY A 272 15.80 -2.06 26.40
C GLY A 272 14.74 -1.31 27.19
N TRP A 273 14.12 -1.95 28.16
CA TRP A 273 12.97 -1.45 28.91
C TRP A 273 13.24 -1.47 30.42
N ASP A 274 12.56 -0.61 31.17
CA ASP A 274 12.74 -0.50 32.63
C ASP A 274 11.39 -0.63 33.34
N PRO A 275 11.30 -1.40 34.45
CA PRO A 275 10.08 -1.48 35.24
C PRO A 275 9.78 -0.15 35.95
N TRP A 276 8.49 0.17 36.09
CA TRP A 276 8.04 1.31 36.89
C TRP A 276 8.01 0.94 38.38
N LYS A 277 9.13 1.13 39.08
CA LYS A 277 9.24 0.80 40.52
C LYS A 277 8.58 1.86 41.41
N GLY A 278 8.06 1.43 42.56
CA GLY A 278 7.58 2.32 43.62
C GLY A 278 6.12 2.77 43.48
N ASP A 279 5.37 2.24 42.52
CA ASP A 279 3.92 2.44 42.44
C ASP A 279 3.21 1.42 43.35
N ALA A 280 2.70 1.89 44.49
CA ALA A 280 2.02 1.03 45.47
C ALA A 280 0.68 0.46 44.97
N PHE A 281 0.03 1.12 44.00
CA PHE A 281 -1.25 0.67 43.46
C PHE A 281 -1.06 -0.37 42.36
N PHE A 282 0.06 -0.30 41.64
CA PHE A 282 0.39 -1.18 40.53
C PHE A 282 1.88 -1.59 40.58
N PRO A 283 2.27 -2.46 41.53
CA PRO A 283 3.68 -2.80 41.74
C PRO A 283 4.31 -3.64 40.64
N ASP A 284 3.50 -4.41 39.89
CA ASP A 284 3.95 -5.43 38.94
C ASP A 284 3.47 -5.15 37.50
N LYS A 285 3.54 -3.90 37.04
CA LYS A 285 3.04 -3.52 35.70
C LYS A 285 3.65 -4.38 34.59
N GLU A 286 4.91 -4.77 34.72
CA GLU A 286 5.64 -5.61 33.77
C GLU A 286 4.98 -6.96 33.48
N LYS A 287 4.06 -7.44 34.34
CA LYS A 287 3.28 -8.66 34.10
C LYS A 287 2.15 -8.48 33.09
N THR A 288 1.76 -7.23 32.80
CA THR A 288 0.57 -6.91 31.99
C THR A 288 0.88 -6.12 30.72
N VAL A 289 2.08 -5.56 30.62
CA VAL A 289 2.49 -4.71 29.50
C VAL A 289 2.69 -5.51 28.22
N PHE A 290 2.57 -4.82 27.08
CA PHE A 290 2.97 -5.35 25.79
C PHE A 290 4.08 -4.48 25.21
N TYR A 291 5.32 -4.79 25.55
CA TYR A 291 6.50 -4.15 24.98
C TYR A 291 7.19 -5.10 24.01
N ALA A 292 7.30 -4.69 22.75
CA ALA A 292 7.80 -5.55 21.70
C ALA A 292 8.70 -4.85 20.69
N GLU A 293 9.60 -5.61 20.09
CA GLU A 293 10.45 -5.20 18.98
C GLU A 293 10.30 -6.19 17.81
N TYR A 294 10.53 -5.72 16.58
CA TYR A 294 10.60 -6.56 15.38
C TYR A 294 11.59 -6.00 14.37
N GLY A 295 12.62 -6.78 14.03
CA GLY A 295 13.56 -6.44 12.96
C GLY A 295 14.28 -5.09 13.12
N SER A 296 14.36 -4.56 14.35
CA SER A 296 15.17 -3.39 14.66
C SER A 296 16.66 -3.72 14.56
N TRP A 297 17.49 -2.74 14.18
CA TRP A 297 18.91 -2.92 13.90
C TRP A 297 19.74 -1.77 14.48
N GLY A 298 21.08 -1.84 14.37
CA GLY A 298 22.00 -0.85 14.94
C GLY A 298 22.62 -1.33 16.26
N GLU A 299 23.60 -0.57 16.79
CA GLU A 299 24.38 -0.98 17.96
C GLU A 299 23.56 -1.12 19.25
N GLY A 300 22.42 -0.41 19.35
CA GLY A 300 21.48 -0.53 20.47
C GLY A 300 20.46 -1.67 20.33
N ALA A 301 20.41 -2.33 19.17
CA ALA A 301 19.56 -3.50 18.96
C ALA A 301 20.21 -4.74 19.60
N SER A 302 19.62 -5.23 20.68
CA SER A 302 20.13 -6.41 21.40
C SER A 302 18.97 -7.27 21.92
N PRO A 303 18.20 -7.90 21.02
CA PRO A 303 16.98 -8.63 21.39
C PRO A 303 17.19 -9.73 22.44
N GLU A 304 18.38 -10.33 22.48
CA GLU A 304 18.78 -11.44 23.35
C GLU A 304 19.12 -11.00 24.77
N THR A 305 19.35 -9.71 24.99
CA THR A 305 19.70 -9.14 26.30
C THR A 305 18.59 -8.27 26.89
N ARG A 306 17.44 -8.18 26.21
CA ARG A 306 16.26 -7.49 26.70
C ARG A 306 15.76 -8.10 28.01
N VAL A 307 15.07 -7.29 28.80
CA VAL A 307 14.33 -7.78 29.97
C VAL A 307 13.39 -8.92 29.58
N SER A 308 13.23 -9.91 30.46
CA SER A 308 12.51 -11.16 30.17
C SER A 308 11.02 -10.99 29.84
N TRP A 309 10.44 -9.82 30.15
CA TRP A 309 9.04 -9.48 29.90
C TRP A 309 8.83 -8.64 28.63
N ALA A 310 9.91 -8.30 27.91
CA ALA A 310 9.83 -7.78 26.55
C ALA A 310 9.67 -8.93 25.53
N ARG A 311 9.09 -8.64 24.38
CA ARG A 311 8.82 -9.62 23.31
C ARG A 311 9.57 -9.28 22.03
N GLN A 312 9.97 -10.31 21.29
CA GLN A 312 10.20 -10.18 19.86
C GLN A 312 8.94 -10.66 19.14
N LEU A 313 8.41 -9.87 18.21
CA LEU A 313 7.28 -10.32 17.40
C LEU A 313 7.73 -11.40 16.41
N ALA A 314 6.84 -12.32 16.08
CA ALA A 314 7.03 -13.21 14.93
C ALA A 314 6.67 -12.49 13.61
N ASP A 315 7.21 -12.99 12.49
CA ASP A 315 6.94 -12.45 11.15
C ASP A 315 5.45 -12.41 10.82
N ALA A 316 4.67 -13.38 11.31
CA ALA A 316 3.21 -13.39 11.13
C ALA A 316 2.48 -12.34 11.98
N GLU A 317 3.04 -11.95 13.13
CA GLU A 317 2.42 -10.98 14.06
C GLU A 317 2.62 -9.53 13.61
N VAL A 318 3.70 -9.23 12.90
CA VAL A 318 4.07 -7.85 12.50
C VAL A 318 2.96 -7.18 11.68
N TRP A 319 2.19 -7.97 10.93
CA TRP A 319 1.13 -7.48 10.04
C TRP A 319 -0.06 -6.88 10.76
N ARG A 320 -0.28 -7.24 12.03
CA ARG A 320 -1.30 -6.61 12.86
C ARG A 320 -1.02 -5.11 13.08
N TYR A 321 0.21 -4.66 12.83
CA TYR A 321 0.64 -3.28 12.97
C TYR A 321 0.61 -2.49 11.65
N ALA A 322 0.00 -3.03 10.58
CA ALA A 322 -0.30 -2.22 9.40
C ALA A 322 -1.31 -1.11 9.73
N LEU A 323 -1.22 0.03 9.04
CA LEU A 323 -1.97 1.24 9.40
C LEU A 323 -3.48 1.04 9.35
N ASP A 324 -3.99 0.24 8.41
CA ASP A 324 -5.42 -0.08 8.29
C ASP A 324 -5.98 -0.75 9.56
N THR A 325 -5.15 -1.57 10.20
CA THR A 325 -5.49 -2.36 11.37
C THR A 325 -5.33 -1.52 12.63
N VAL A 326 -4.18 -0.86 12.80
CA VAL A 326 -3.90 0.00 13.97
C VAL A 326 -4.91 1.12 14.09
N PHE A 327 -5.26 1.75 12.96
CA PHE A 327 -6.19 2.87 12.94
C PHE A 327 -7.65 2.46 12.69
N ALA A 328 -7.97 1.17 12.71
CA ALA A 328 -9.32 0.65 12.51
C ALA A 328 -10.01 1.27 11.27
N GLY A 329 -9.32 1.25 10.13
CA GLY A 329 -9.78 1.75 8.85
C GLY A 329 -9.59 3.25 8.59
N TRP A 330 -9.21 4.07 9.59
CA TRP A 330 -8.80 5.46 9.32
C TRP A 330 -7.49 5.50 8.53
N ARG A 331 -7.48 6.30 7.46
CA ARG A 331 -6.33 6.49 6.58
C ARG A 331 -5.84 7.93 6.71
N PRO A 332 -4.69 8.15 7.37
CA PRO A 332 -4.10 9.49 7.45
C PRO A 332 -3.81 10.03 6.05
N SER A 333 -4.15 11.30 5.82
CA SER A 333 -3.92 11.99 4.54
C SER A 333 -2.43 12.17 4.22
N ALA A 334 -1.58 12.14 5.25
CA ALA A 334 -0.13 12.14 5.12
C ALA A 334 0.43 10.81 4.58
N VAL A 335 -0.38 9.75 4.43
CA VAL A 335 0.04 8.54 3.71
C VAL A 335 -0.14 8.78 2.21
N VAL A 336 0.82 9.49 1.63
CA VAL A 336 0.83 9.82 0.19
C VAL A 336 1.56 8.74 -0.62
N GLN A 337 1.05 8.47 -1.83
CA GLN A 337 1.67 7.53 -2.76
C GLN A 337 3.03 8.08 -3.19
N ARG A 338 4.05 7.25 -3.09
CA ARG A 338 5.41 7.58 -3.52
C ARG A 338 5.50 7.45 -5.04
N THR A 339 6.10 8.47 -5.65
CA THR A 339 6.32 8.58 -7.10
C THR A 339 7.80 8.66 -7.46
N ASP A 340 8.70 8.51 -6.47
CA ASP A 340 10.15 8.53 -6.65
C ASP A 340 10.67 7.40 -7.55
N GLY A 341 9.90 6.32 -7.71
CA GLY A 341 10.15 5.26 -8.67
C GLY A 341 9.80 5.60 -10.13
N LEU A 342 8.97 6.62 -10.38
CA LEU A 342 8.47 6.99 -11.71
C LEU A 342 9.50 7.85 -12.45
N THR A 343 10.53 7.20 -12.99
CA THR A 343 11.61 7.88 -13.73
C THR A 343 11.24 8.27 -15.15
N GLY A 344 10.17 7.69 -15.71
CA GLY A 344 9.83 7.81 -17.14
C GLY A 344 10.84 7.12 -18.07
N VAL A 345 11.79 6.37 -17.51
CA VAL A 345 12.83 5.66 -18.27
C VAL A 345 12.67 4.17 -18.05
N ARG A 346 12.72 3.40 -19.15
CA ARG A 346 12.62 1.94 -19.08
C ARG A 346 13.89 1.37 -18.49
N ASP A 347 13.73 0.62 -17.41
CA ASP A 347 14.81 -0.23 -16.91
C ASP A 347 14.89 -1.49 -17.78
N THR A 348 16.03 -1.65 -18.47
CA THR A 348 16.34 -2.82 -19.31
C THR A 348 17.40 -3.70 -18.67
N GLY A 349 17.60 -3.54 -17.36
CA GLY A 349 18.66 -4.15 -16.60
C GLY A 349 18.52 -5.66 -16.39
N PHE A 350 17.29 -6.18 -16.43
CA PHE A 350 16.99 -7.61 -16.31
C PHE A 350 16.90 -8.27 -17.69
N THR A 351 17.89 -9.10 -18.04
CA THR A 351 17.92 -9.88 -19.29
C THR A 351 18.46 -11.30 -19.05
N PRO A 352 18.10 -12.29 -19.90
CA PRO A 352 18.63 -13.64 -19.81
C PRO A 352 20.16 -13.71 -19.86
N GLU A 353 20.82 -12.87 -20.65
CA GLU A 353 22.28 -12.83 -20.78
C GLU A 353 22.96 -12.34 -19.51
N ARG A 354 22.36 -11.36 -18.83
CA ARG A 354 22.87 -10.86 -17.55
C ARG A 354 22.66 -11.88 -16.44
N GLU A 355 21.51 -12.55 -16.43
CA GLU A 355 21.27 -13.65 -15.49
C GLU A 355 22.20 -14.83 -15.75
N LEU A 356 22.53 -15.14 -17.02
CA LEU A 356 23.55 -16.13 -17.35
C LEU A 356 24.89 -15.77 -16.72
N ALA A 357 25.36 -14.54 -16.95
CA ALA A 357 26.63 -14.07 -16.40
C ALA A 357 26.65 -14.11 -14.87
N ARG A 358 25.52 -13.79 -14.22
CA ARG A 358 25.37 -13.83 -12.76
C ARG A 358 25.36 -15.25 -12.19
N LEU A 359 24.76 -16.21 -12.91
CA LEU A 359 24.53 -17.56 -12.43
C LEU A 359 25.59 -18.58 -12.87
N ALA A 360 26.41 -18.27 -13.87
CA ALA A 360 27.37 -19.21 -14.46
C ALA A 360 28.40 -19.76 -13.46
N GLU A 361 28.75 -19.02 -12.41
CA GLU A 361 29.66 -19.52 -11.36
C GLU A 361 29.02 -20.61 -10.50
N VAL A 362 27.74 -20.44 -10.14
CA VAL A 362 26.99 -21.37 -9.30
C VAL A 362 26.45 -22.55 -10.11
N TYR A 363 26.09 -22.31 -11.38
CA TYR A 363 25.50 -23.29 -12.28
C TYR A 363 26.31 -23.36 -13.59
N PRO A 364 27.52 -23.93 -13.60
CA PRO A 364 28.41 -23.91 -14.77
C PRO A 364 27.85 -24.64 -16.00
N GLN A 365 26.84 -25.50 -15.82
CA GLN A 365 26.19 -26.25 -16.88
C GLN A 365 25.16 -25.45 -17.67
N ILE A 366 24.75 -24.26 -17.19
CA ILE A 366 23.63 -23.54 -17.80
C ILE A 366 24.04 -22.92 -19.13
N ARG A 367 23.10 -22.92 -20.06
CA ARG A 367 23.23 -22.24 -21.34
C ARG A 367 21.90 -21.62 -21.70
N LEU A 368 21.93 -20.47 -22.36
CA LEU A 368 20.71 -19.83 -22.86
C LEU A 368 19.89 -20.82 -23.67
N ALA A 369 18.60 -20.85 -23.36
CA ALA A 369 17.61 -21.56 -24.14
C ALA A 369 17.67 -21.11 -25.59
N ARG A 370 17.55 -22.08 -26.49
CA ARG A 370 17.29 -21.84 -27.90
C ARG A 370 16.04 -22.63 -28.22
N ALA A 371 15.04 -21.96 -28.74
CA ALA A 371 13.92 -22.61 -29.41
C ALA A 371 13.93 -22.18 -30.87
N GLY A 372 13.13 -22.83 -31.70
CA GLY A 372 13.03 -22.49 -33.11
C GLY A 372 14.08 -23.19 -33.98
N ARG A 373 13.60 -23.95 -34.97
CA ARG A 373 14.32 -24.13 -36.23
C ARG A 373 14.42 -22.76 -36.91
N ALA A 374 15.51 -22.51 -37.64
CA ALA A 374 15.64 -21.28 -38.43
C ALA A 374 14.41 -21.15 -39.37
N GLY A 375 13.54 -20.15 -39.14
CA GLY A 375 12.38 -19.90 -40.02
C GLY A 375 11.04 -19.51 -39.37
N THR A 376 10.90 -19.43 -38.03
CA THR A 376 9.66 -18.93 -37.41
C THR A 376 9.38 -17.49 -37.86
N ARG A 377 8.27 -17.26 -38.56
CA ARG A 377 7.83 -15.92 -38.95
C ARG A 377 7.34 -15.20 -37.70
N VAL A 378 7.95 -14.07 -37.33
CA VAL A 378 7.54 -13.30 -36.16
C VAL A 378 7.15 -11.89 -36.60
N MET A 379 5.96 -11.43 -36.19
CA MET A 379 5.52 -10.06 -36.41
C MET A 379 5.89 -9.24 -35.19
N ARG A 380 6.86 -8.35 -35.34
CA ARG A 380 7.41 -7.56 -34.22
C ARG A 380 6.72 -6.22 -34.05
N ASP A 381 6.70 -5.79 -32.79
CA ASP A 381 6.26 -4.46 -32.36
C ASP A 381 4.88 -4.05 -32.89
N VAL A 382 3.96 -5.01 -32.96
CA VAL A 382 2.58 -4.76 -33.35
C VAL A 382 1.90 -3.98 -32.22
N PRO A 383 1.42 -2.74 -32.46
CA PRO A 383 0.78 -1.96 -31.41
C PRO A 383 -0.54 -2.61 -31.00
N TYR A 384 -0.71 -2.81 -29.68
CA TYR A 384 -1.95 -3.34 -29.11
C TYR A 384 -2.69 -2.31 -28.25
N ARG A 385 -2.00 -1.29 -27.73
CA ARG A 385 -2.60 -0.24 -26.92
C ARG A 385 -1.89 1.10 -27.07
N HIS A 386 -2.69 2.17 -27.15
CA HIS A 386 -2.21 3.54 -27.11
C HIS A 386 -2.57 4.17 -25.76
N ILE A 387 -1.58 4.74 -25.10
CA ILE A 387 -1.71 5.43 -23.81
C ILE A 387 -1.07 6.81 -24.00
N GLU A 388 -1.54 7.84 -23.30
CA GLU A 388 -0.97 9.19 -23.43
C GLU A 388 0.57 9.16 -23.34
N GLY A 389 1.25 9.47 -24.45
CA GLY A 389 2.71 9.48 -24.54
C GLY A 389 3.40 8.11 -24.65
N THR A 390 2.70 6.98 -24.76
CA THR A 390 3.30 5.63 -24.89
C THR A 390 2.47 4.69 -25.75
N VAL A 391 3.12 3.92 -26.61
CA VAL A 391 2.48 2.82 -27.37
C VAL A 391 3.02 1.50 -26.84
N LEU A 392 2.12 0.63 -26.40
CA LEU A 392 2.47 -0.72 -25.98
C LEU A 392 2.36 -1.66 -27.18
N THR A 393 3.37 -2.52 -27.34
CA THR A 393 3.51 -3.38 -28.51
C THR A 393 3.64 -4.85 -28.14
N ALA A 394 3.29 -5.70 -29.09
CA ALA A 394 3.31 -7.14 -29.01
C ALA A 394 4.19 -7.74 -30.11
N ASP A 395 4.88 -8.83 -29.80
CA ASP A 395 5.52 -9.71 -30.77
C ASP A 395 4.65 -10.96 -30.93
N ILE A 396 4.26 -11.26 -32.16
CA ILE A 396 3.37 -12.39 -32.48
C ILE A 396 4.19 -13.49 -33.15
N TYR A 397 4.09 -14.69 -32.60
CA TYR A 397 4.71 -15.93 -33.05
C TYR A 397 3.57 -16.88 -33.49
N PRO A 398 3.16 -16.86 -34.77
CA PRO A 398 2.03 -17.65 -35.24
C PRO A 398 2.31 -19.16 -35.14
N ALA A 399 1.28 -19.92 -34.81
CA ALA A 399 1.33 -21.38 -34.79
C ALA A 399 1.87 -21.95 -36.11
N GLN A 400 2.80 -22.91 -36.01
CA GLN A 400 3.27 -23.69 -37.16
C GLN A 400 2.30 -24.84 -37.45
N GLY A 401 2.21 -25.27 -38.71
CA GLY A 401 1.35 -26.39 -39.12
C GLY A 401 0.00 -26.04 -39.76
N GLY A 402 -0.32 -24.75 -39.93
CA GLY A 402 -1.33 -24.29 -40.91
C GLY A 402 -2.81 -24.30 -40.46
N GLY A 403 -3.10 -24.38 -39.16
CA GLY A 403 -4.47 -24.22 -38.65
C GLY A 403 -4.94 -22.76 -38.73
N LYS A 404 -6.06 -22.52 -39.40
CA LYS A 404 -6.87 -21.31 -39.15
C LYS A 404 -7.60 -21.58 -37.83
N GLU A 405 -7.46 -20.70 -36.83
CA GLU A 405 -7.99 -20.85 -35.46
C GLU A 405 -7.12 -21.67 -34.50
N ALA A 406 -5.81 -21.38 -34.44
CA ALA A 406 -4.92 -21.98 -33.44
C ALA A 406 -5.26 -21.51 -32.00
N PRO A 407 -5.10 -22.36 -30.97
CA PRO A 407 -5.10 -21.89 -29.59
C PRO A 407 -3.99 -20.83 -29.38
N ALA A 408 -4.24 -19.85 -28.51
CA ALA A 408 -3.34 -18.73 -28.29
C ALA A 408 -2.84 -18.64 -26.85
N VAL A 409 -1.61 -18.15 -26.68
CA VAL A 409 -1.01 -17.90 -25.37
C VAL A 409 -0.49 -16.47 -25.32
N LEU A 410 -0.96 -15.67 -24.36
CA LEU A 410 -0.40 -14.36 -24.04
C LEU A 410 0.81 -14.54 -23.11
N LEU A 411 1.97 -13.97 -23.43
CA LEU A 411 3.22 -14.13 -22.69
C LEU A 411 3.65 -12.84 -21.99
N LEU A 412 3.90 -12.93 -20.69
CA LEU A 412 4.24 -11.82 -19.80
C LEU A 412 5.65 -12.00 -19.20
N PHE A 413 6.56 -11.09 -19.54
CA PHE A 413 7.95 -11.13 -19.09
C PHE A 413 8.11 -10.77 -17.59
N GLY A 414 9.24 -11.15 -17.00
CA GLY A 414 9.56 -10.93 -15.59
C GLY A 414 10.33 -9.64 -15.30
N GLY A 415 11.04 -9.57 -14.17
CA GLY A 415 11.86 -8.39 -13.81
C GLY A 415 11.24 -7.49 -12.73
N GLY A 416 10.44 -8.07 -11.84
CA GLY A 416 9.93 -7.39 -10.64
C GLY A 416 9.04 -6.18 -10.95
N TRP A 417 8.23 -6.23 -12.01
CA TRP A 417 7.39 -5.11 -12.49
C TRP A 417 8.16 -3.83 -12.85
N GLN A 418 9.47 -3.77 -12.65
CA GLN A 418 10.29 -2.57 -12.73
C GLN A 418 11.19 -2.58 -13.96
N SER A 419 11.68 -3.77 -14.37
CA SER A 419 12.67 -3.94 -15.42
C SER A 419 12.23 -5.01 -16.42
N GLY A 420 12.83 -5.00 -17.62
CA GLY A 420 12.68 -6.08 -18.59
C GLY A 420 11.84 -5.75 -19.81
N ASN A 421 11.67 -6.73 -20.70
CA ASN A 421 10.87 -6.62 -21.91
C ASN A 421 10.40 -7.97 -22.49
N LYS A 422 9.46 -7.91 -23.44
CA LYS A 422 8.86 -9.08 -24.12
C LYS A 422 9.87 -10.03 -24.79
N ALA A 423 11.06 -9.55 -25.18
CA ALA A 423 12.06 -10.39 -25.85
C ALA A 423 12.67 -11.46 -24.93
N GLN A 424 12.55 -11.31 -23.60
CA GLN A 424 13.00 -12.32 -22.63
C GLN A 424 12.35 -13.70 -22.86
N LEU A 425 11.13 -13.71 -23.40
CA LEU A 425 10.35 -14.92 -23.60
C LEU A 425 10.38 -15.40 -25.05
N ALA A 426 11.22 -14.84 -25.91
CA ALA A 426 11.29 -15.23 -27.32
C ALA A 426 11.53 -16.75 -27.53
N PRO A 427 12.47 -17.41 -26.83
CA PRO A 427 12.61 -18.86 -26.94
C PRO A 427 11.34 -19.61 -26.53
N LEU A 428 10.66 -19.19 -25.46
CA LEU A 428 9.43 -19.84 -25.04
C LEU A 428 8.31 -19.66 -26.08
N ALA A 429 8.19 -18.45 -26.64
CA ALA A 429 7.21 -18.13 -27.67
C ALA A 429 7.43 -18.94 -28.96
N GLU A 430 8.69 -19.12 -29.37
CA GLU A 430 9.06 -19.93 -30.51
C GLU A 430 8.75 -21.41 -30.28
N GLY A 431 9.04 -21.95 -29.09
CA GLY A 431 8.70 -23.33 -28.73
C GLY A 431 7.19 -23.60 -28.73
N LEU A 432 6.39 -22.64 -28.25
CA LEU A 432 4.92 -22.71 -28.32
C LEU A 432 4.41 -22.66 -29.76
N ALA A 433 4.99 -21.80 -30.60
CA ALA A 433 4.67 -21.72 -32.02
C ALA A 433 4.94 -23.04 -32.75
N GLU A 434 6.06 -23.69 -32.46
CA GLU A 434 6.39 -25.02 -32.98
C GLU A 434 5.44 -26.11 -32.49
N ALA A 435 4.91 -25.97 -31.27
CA ALA A 435 3.91 -26.86 -30.69
C ALA A 435 2.47 -26.60 -31.19
N GLY A 436 2.26 -25.65 -32.09
CA GLY A 436 0.94 -25.38 -32.70
C GLY A 436 0.11 -24.29 -32.01
N TYR A 437 0.72 -23.50 -31.12
CA TYR A 437 0.08 -22.39 -30.42
C TYR A 437 0.51 -21.04 -31.01
N THR A 438 -0.40 -20.09 -31.19
CA THR A 438 0.01 -18.72 -31.48
C THR A 438 0.42 -18.03 -30.19
N ALA A 439 1.70 -17.77 -30.02
CA ALA A 439 2.24 -17.05 -28.86
C ALA A 439 2.29 -15.53 -29.12
N VAL A 440 1.83 -14.74 -28.16
CA VAL A 440 1.79 -13.28 -28.22
C VAL A 440 2.52 -12.71 -27.00
N ALA A 441 3.75 -12.24 -27.18
CA ALA A 441 4.53 -11.64 -26.09
C ALA A 441 4.33 -10.12 -26.07
N ILE A 442 3.96 -9.54 -24.93
CA ILE A 442 3.63 -8.10 -24.84
C ILE A 442 4.61 -7.31 -23.96
N ASP A 443 4.84 -6.05 -24.33
CA ASP A 443 5.33 -5.06 -23.38
C ASP A 443 4.16 -4.53 -22.54
N TYR A 444 4.35 -4.35 -21.23
CA TYR A 444 3.41 -3.71 -20.31
C TYR A 444 4.11 -2.58 -19.56
N ARG A 445 3.36 -1.60 -19.01
CA ARG A 445 3.98 -0.50 -18.27
C ARG A 445 4.66 -0.99 -17.00
N LEU A 446 5.94 -0.65 -16.87
CA LEU A 446 6.75 -0.94 -15.69
C LEU A 446 6.54 0.13 -14.61
N SER A 447 6.91 -0.19 -13.37
CA SER A 447 6.84 0.72 -12.21
C SER A 447 7.67 2.00 -12.38
N THR A 448 8.55 2.06 -13.39
CA THR A 448 9.26 3.28 -13.77
C THR A 448 8.41 4.27 -14.57
N HIS A 449 7.28 3.84 -15.12
CA HIS A 449 6.37 4.66 -15.93
C HIS A 449 4.98 4.78 -15.33
N ALA A 450 4.49 3.73 -14.66
CA ALA A 450 3.18 3.74 -14.03
C ALA A 450 3.11 2.80 -12.83
N LEU A 451 2.37 3.22 -11.80
CA LEU A 451 2.12 2.43 -10.60
C LEU A 451 0.97 1.44 -10.82
N TYR A 452 0.84 0.45 -9.94
CA TYR A 452 -0.33 -0.42 -9.86
C TYR A 452 -1.64 0.40 -9.84
N PRO A 453 -2.69 0.01 -10.60
CA PRO A 453 -2.87 -1.24 -11.35
C PRO A 453 -2.52 -1.17 -12.85
N ALA A 454 -1.72 -0.20 -13.30
CA ALA A 454 -1.48 0.06 -14.73
C ALA A 454 -1.06 -1.17 -15.56
N ALA A 455 -0.11 -1.96 -15.06
CA ALA A 455 0.34 -3.19 -15.73
C ALA A 455 -0.78 -4.23 -15.86
N VAL A 456 -1.64 -4.37 -14.85
CA VAL A 456 -2.80 -5.29 -14.90
C VAL A 456 -3.77 -4.83 -15.98
N CYS A 457 -4.01 -3.52 -16.08
CA CYS A 457 -4.83 -2.95 -17.14
C CYS A 457 -4.26 -3.24 -18.53
N ASP A 458 -2.94 -3.21 -18.68
CA ASP A 458 -2.27 -3.45 -19.96
C ASP A 458 -2.42 -4.91 -20.40
N VAL A 459 -2.25 -5.85 -19.45
CA VAL A 459 -2.49 -7.29 -19.70
C VAL A 459 -3.94 -7.55 -20.09
N LYS A 460 -4.91 -6.99 -19.37
CA LYS A 460 -6.34 -7.17 -19.66
C LYS A 460 -6.73 -6.56 -21.01
N ALA A 461 -6.19 -5.40 -21.35
CA ALA A 461 -6.38 -4.79 -22.67
C ALA A 461 -5.76 -5.64 -23.79
N ALA A 462 -4.59 -6.26 -23.56
CA ALA A 462 -3.98 -7.17 -24.52
C ALA A 462 -4.84 -8.42 -24.79
N LEU A 463 -5.46 -9.01 -23.76
CA LEU A 463 -6.40 -10.14 -23.92
C LEU A 463 -7.62 -9.74 -24.77
N GLY A 464 -8.23 -8.58 -24.46
CA GLY A 464 -9.33 -8.04 -25.26
C GLY A 464 -8.93 -7.74 -26.70
N TRP A 465 -7.73 -7.18 -26.91
CA TRP A 465 -7.16 -6.92 -28.23
C TRP A 465 -6.92 -8.21 -29.02
N MET A 466 -6.38 -9.26 -28.40
CA MET A 466 -6.20 -10.57 -29.05
C MET A 466 -7.52 -11.12 -29.57
N ARG A 467 -8.58 -11.09 -28.74
CA ARG A 467 -9.92 -11.53 -29.15
C ARG A 467 -10.50 -10.71 -30.27
N HIS A 468 -10.40 -9.38 -30.18
CA HIS A 468 -10.87 -8.49 -31.24
C HIS A 468 -10.13 -8.73 -32.57
N ARG A 469 -8.88 -9.20 -32.49
CA ARG A 469 -8.03 -9.47 -33.64
C ARG A 469 -7.91 -10.94 -34.02
N ALA A 470 -8.80 -11.80 -33.50
CA ALA A 470 -8.69 -13.26 -33.64
C ALA A 470 -8.45 -13.72 -35.09
N ASP A 471 -9.24 -13.20 -36.03
CA ASP A 471 -9.10 -13.51 -37.47
C ASP A 471 -7.73 -13.13 -38.03
N SER A 472 -7.26 -11.92 -37.72
CA SER A 472 -5.98 -11.40 -38.21
C SER A 472 -4.77 -12.09 -37.59
N LEU A 473 -4.94 -12.61 -36.36
CA LEU A 473 -3.93 -13.40 -35.65
C LEU A 473 -4.05 -14.90 -35.96
N SER A 474 -5.10 -15.32 -36.69
CA SER A 474 -5.43 -16.72 -36.97
C SER A 474 -5.60 -17.56 -35.69
N ILE A 475 -6.17 -16.97 -34.64
CA ILE A 475 -6.38 -17.64 -33.34
C ILE A 475 -7.84 -17.96 -33.07
N ASN A 476 -8.09 -18.95 -32.23
CA ASN A 476 -9.41 -19.25 -31.68
C ASN A 476 -9.66 -18.38 -30.42
N PRO A 477 -10.65 -17.45 -30.43
CA PRO A 477 -10.91 -16.57 -29.29
C PRO A 477 -11.46 -17.29 -28.05
N GLU A 478 -11.93 -18.53 -28.20
CA GLU A 478 -12.42 -19.41 -27.13
C GLU A 478 -11.30 -20.28 -26.52
N LYS A 479 -10.09 -20.24 -27.07
CA LYS A 479 -8.92 -21.03 -26.61
C LYS A 479 -7.73 -20.13 -26.33
N VAL A 480 -7.85 -19.26 -25.33
CA VAL A 480 -6.82 -18.27 -24.97
C VAL A 480 -6.27 -18.57 -23.58
N ALA A 481 -4.98 -18.85 -23.47
CA ALA A 481 -4.27 -18.95 -22.20
C ALA A 481 -3.45 -17.69 -21.90
N VAL A 482 -3.13 -17.49 -20.62
CA VAL A 482 -2.14 -16.48 -20.18
C VAL A 482 -1.00 -17.16 -19.45
N LEU A 483 0.22 -16.76 -19.79
CA LEU A 483 1.46 -17.29 -19.26
C LEU A 483 2.38 -16.16 -18.85
N GLY A 484 3.09 -16.32 -17.73
CA GLY A 484 4.15 -15.39 -17.40
C GLY A 484 5.24 -15.95 -16.51
N PHE A 485 6.35 -15.21 -16.44
CA PHE A 485 7.49 -15.51 -15.58
C PHE A 485 7.68 -14.46 -14.49
N SER A 486 7.90 -14.87 -13.23
CA SER A 486 8.20 -13.96 -12.11
C SER A 486 7.07 -12.94 -11.91
N ALA A 487 7.37 -11.65 -11.96
CA ALA A 487 6.35 -10.59 -12.00
C ALA A 487 5.29 -10.81 -13.10
N GLY A 488 5.67 -11.36 -14.25
CA GLY A 488 4.75 -11.74 -15.32
C GLY A 488 3.87 -12.93 -14.94
N GLY A 489 4.38 -13.89 -14.16
CA GLY A 489 3.61 -15.03 -13.63
C GLY A 489 2.54 -14.56 -12.65
N GLN A 490 2.93 -13.67 -11.74
CA GLN A 490 1.99 -12.99 -10.85
C GLN A 490 0.91 -12.21 -11.63
N LEU A 491 1.29 -11.47 -12.67
CA LEU A 491 0.32 -10.77 -13.52
C LEU A 491 -0.60 -11.73 -14.30
N ALA A 492 -0.07 -12.88 -14.76
CA ALA A 492 -0.85 -13.90 -15.45
C ALA A 492 -1.91 -14.49 -14.53
N ALA A 493 -1.52 -14.90 -13.31
CA ALA A 493 -2.43 -15.42 -12.31
C ALA A 493 -3.48 -14.38 -11.88
N LEU A 494 -3.06 -13.13 -11.66
CA LEU A 494 -3.98 -12.07 -11.28
C LEU A 494 -4.96 -11.75 -12.40
N ALA A 495 -4.50 -11.60 -13.66
CA ALA A 495 -5.38 -11.31 -14.78
C ALA A 495 -6.39 -12.44 -15.02
N GLY A 496 -5.92 -13.70 -14.97
CA GLY A 496 -6.74 -14.89 -15.21
C GLY A 496 -7.79 -15.17 -14.14
N THR A 497 -7.55 -14.78 -12.88
CA THR A 497 -8.52 -14.92 -11.78
C THR A 497 -9.50 -13.74 -11.66
N THR A 498 -9.30 -12.67 -12.44
CA THR A 498 -10.05 -11.41 -12.28
C THR A 498 -10.80 -11.00 -13.54
N ALA A 499 -11.12 -11.95 -14.42
CA ALA A 499 -11.89 -11.67 -15.63
C ALA A 499 -13.22 -10.98 -15.28
N GLY A 500 -13.50 -9.84 -15.94
CA GLY A 500 -14.72 -9.05 -15.66
C GLY A 500 -14.83 -8.42 -14.27
N ASN A 501 -13.80 -8.50 -13.41
CA ASN A 501 -13.88 -7.98 -12.03
C ASN A 501 -13.95 -6.44 -12.02
N PRO A 502 -14.98 -5.82 -11.39
CA PRO A 502 -15.18 -4.36 -11.34
C PRO A 502 -13.97 -3.57 -10.84
N VAL A 503 -13.20 -4.13 -9.91
CA VAL A 503 -11.98 -3.50 -9.38
C VAL A 503 -11.02 -3.14 -10.52
N PHE A 504 -10.91 -3.99 -11.54
CA PHE A 504 -10.03 -3.75 -12.67
C PHE A 504 -10.78 -3.19 -13.88
N THR A 505 -12.02 -3.62 -14.16
CA THR A 505 -12.75 -3.13 -15.34
C THR A 505 -13.19 -1.67 -15.23
N GLU A 506 -13.44 -1.15 -14.02
CA GLU A 506 -13.74 0.28 -13.82
C GLU A 506 -12.48 1.16 -13.84
N HIS A 507 -11.33 0.61 -13.42
CA HIS A 507 -10.05 1.34 -13.40
C HIS A 507 -9.30 1.29 -14.73
N CYS A 508 -9.56 0.27 -15.54
CA CYS A 508 -8.85 0.03 -16.79
C CYS A 508 -9.72 0.42 -17.98
N SER A 509 -9.29 1.40 -18.77
CA SER A 509 -9.90 1.70 -20.06
C SER A 509 -9.67 0.55 -21.05
N GLU A 510 -10.54 0.44 -22.06
CA GLU A 510 -10.35 -0.45 -23.23
C GLU A 510 -10.19 -1.94 -22.89
N VAL A 511 -10.72 -2.39 -21.74
CA VAL A 511 -10.81 -3.80 -21.42
C VAL A 511 -11.98 -4.41 -22.19
N GLY A 512 -11.66 -5.23 -23.20
CA GLY A 512 -12.61 -6.07 -23.91
C GLY A 512 -12.94 -7.35 -23.13
N ASP A 513 -13.22 -8.44 -23.84
CA ASP A 513 -13.29 -9.76 -23.19
C ASP A 513 -11.88 -10.20 -22.76
N ASP A 514 -11.65 -10.28 -21.45
CA ASP A 514 -10.37 -10.59 -20.82
C ASP A 514 -10.34 -11.98 -20.15
N ARG A 515 -11.31 -12.85 -20.44
CA ARG A 515 -11.31 -14.23 -19.93
C ARG A 515 -10.10 -15.00 -20.41
N VAL A 516 -9.73 -16.08 -19.73
CA VAL A 516 -8.75 -17.04 -20.22
C VAL A 516 -9.23 -18.44 -19.89
N GLN A 517 -8.80 -19.42 -20.67
CA GLN A 517 -9.13 -20.83 -20.50
C GLN A 517 -8.04 -21.59 -19.74
N ALA A 518 -6.86 -21.00 -19.57
CA ALA A 518 -5.79 -21.57 -18.78
C ALA A 518 -4.85 -20.50 -18.23
N ILE A 519 -4.29 -20.76 -17.05
CA ILE A 519 -3.28 -19.93 -16.39
C ILE A 519 -1.99 -20.74 -16.30
N ILE A 520 -0.86 -20.13 -16.69
CA ILE A 520 0.47 -20.70 -16.49
C ILE A 520 1.33 -19.69 -15.74
N ASP A 521 1.68 -20.04 -14.51
CA ASP A 521 2.52 -19.22 -13.65
C ASP A 521 3.90 -19.87 -13.49
N ILE A 522 4.92 -19.25 -14.09
CA ILE A 522 6.31 -19.64 -13.92
C ILE A 522 6.92 -18.75 -12.83
N ASP A 523 7.00 -19.27 -11.62
CA ASP A 523 7.75 -18.64 -10.52
C ASP A 523 7.28 -17.23 -10.12
N GLY A 524 5.99 -16.94 -10.28
CA GLY A 524 5.30 -15.77 -9.76
C GLY A 524 4.65 -16.01 -8.39
N ILE A 525 4.61 -14.97 -7.57
CA ILE A 525 3.92 -15.03 -6.28
C ILE A 525 2.41 -14.87 -6.44
N LEU A 526 1.63 -15.57 -5.61
CA LEU A 526 0.16 -15.53 -5.63
C LEU A 526 -0.39 -14.63 -4.52
N ALA A 527 0.42 -14.38 -3.48
CA ALA A 527 0.07 -13.56 -2.34
C ALA A 527 1.21 -12.65 -1.87
N PHE A 528 0.94 -11.35 -1.85
CA PHE A 528 1.85 -10.31 -1.37
C PHE A 528 1.85 -10.16 0.16
N VAL A 529 0.71 -10.42 0.80
CA VAL A 529 0.55 -10.43 2.26
C VAL A 529 0.38 -11.88 2.70
N HIS A 530 1.50 -12.59 2.83
CA HIS A 530 1.56 -14.01 3.17
C HIS A 530 2.83 -14.30 3.97
N PRO A 531 2.83 -15.25 4.92
CA PRO A 531 4.03 -15.61 5.70
C PRO A 531 5.24 -16.00 4.84
N GLU A 532 4.99 -16.62 3.67
CA GLU A 532 6.06 -17.02 2.74
C GLU A 532 6.54 -15.87 1.84
N SER A 533 5.83 -14.74 1.83
CA SER A 533 6.11 -13.64 0.90
C SER A 533 7.27 -12.78 1.42
N GLY A 534 8.38 -12.79 0.65
CA GLY A 534 9.51 -11.89 0.90
C GLY A 534 9.29 -10.47 0.37
N GLU A 535 8.23 -10.21 -0.41
CA GLU A 535 8.00 -8.91 -1.03
C GLU A 535 7.67 -7.81 -0.01
N GLY A 536 8.10 -6.59 -0.34
CA GLY A 536 7.92 -5.42 0.54
C GLY A 536 8.73 -5.45 1.82
N ASN A 537 9.76 -6.30 1.92
CA ASN A 537 10.82 -6.13 2.90
C ASN A 537 11.72 -4.95 2.49
N ASP A 538 11.40 -3.75 2.98
CA ASP A 538 12.10 -2.51 2.63
C ASP A 538 13.24 -2.15 3.60
N THR A 539 13.71 -3.09 4.42
CA THR A 539 14.71 -2.84 5.49
C THR A 539 16.07 -2.38 4.97
N LYS A 540 16.51 -2.89 3.81
CA LYS A 540 17.78 -2.50 3.16
C LYS A 540 17.60 -1.49 2.04
N SER A 541 16.59 -1.71 1.20
CA SER A 541 16.24 -0.86 0.08
C SER A 541 14.77 -1.04 -0.27
N THR A 542 14.16 -0.04 -0.91
CA THR A 542 12.78 -0.14 -1.39
C THR A 542 12.65 -1.28 -2.39
N SER A 543 11.87 -2.29 -2.04
CA SER A 543 11.57 -3.46 -2.88
C SER A 543 10.85 -3.08 -4.17
N SER A 544 10.94 -3.96 -5.16
CA SER A 544 10.28 -3.78 -6.45
C SER A 544 8.75 -3.71 -6.31
N ALA A 545 8.14 -4.56 -5.45
CA ALA A 545 6.73 -4.46 -5.14
C ALA A 545 6.36 -3.09 -4.52
N THR A 546 7.11 -2.60 -3.52
CA THR A 546 6.86 -1.26 -2.95
C THR A 546 6.97 -0.15 -4.00
N ARG A 547 7.93 -0.24 -4.92
CA ARG A 547 8.04 0.71 -6.04
C ARG A 547 6.84 0.62 -7.00
N TRP A 548 6.33 -0.59 -7.23
CA TRP A 548 5.17 -0.80 -8.09
C TRP A 548 3.87 -0.26 -7.48
N PHE A 549 3.65 -0.44 -6.18
CA PHE A 549 2.48 0.11 -5.50
C PHE A 549 2.60 1.62 -5.20
N GLY A 550 3.82 2.12 -5.04
CA GLY A 550 4.07 3.46 -4.47
C GLY A 550 3.72 3.54 -2.97
N TYR A 551 3.46 2.41 -2.32
CA TYR A 551 3.16 2.32 -0.90
C TYR A 551 3.82 1.08 -0.31
N SER A 552 4.31 1.17 0.92
CA SER A 552 4.70 -0.04 1.62
C SER A 552 3.47 -0.87 1.98
N LYS A 553 3.71 -2.17 2.18
CA LYS A 553 2.72 -3.10 2.69
C LYS A 553 2.14 -2.73 4.06
N PHE A 554 2.86 -1.96 4.88
CA PHE A 554 2.34 -1.44 6.16
C PHE A 554 1.42 -0.23 5.95
N GLU A 555 1.66 0.56 4.91
CA GLU A 555 0.88 1.77 4.60
C GLU A 555 -0.45 1.42 3.91
N ARG A 556 -0.42 0.50 2.93
CA ARG A 556 -1.59 0.14 2.10
C ARG A 556 -1.69 -1.38 1.88
N PRO A 557 -1.82 -2.20 2.94
CA PRO A 557 -1.96 -3.66 2.81
C PRO A 557 -3.19 -4.07 1.98
N ASP A 558 -4.21 -3.21 1.91
CA ASP A 558 -5.39 -3.41 1.06
C ASP A 558 -5.03 -3.50 -0.43
N LEU A 559 -4.11 -2.65 -0.92
CA LEU A 559 -3.66 -2.71 -2.32
C LEU A 559 -2.83 -3.97 -2.59
N TRP A 560 -1.99 -4.36 -1.64
CA TRP A 560 -1.15 -5.55 -1.75
C TRP A 560 -2.02 -6.82 -1.79
N ARG A 561 -3.09 -6.89 -0.98
CA ARG A 561 -4.11 -7.95 -1.07
C ARG A 561 -4.90 -7.88 -2.37
N GLN A 562 -5.29 -6.69 -2.82
CA GLN A 562 -6.01 -6.49 -4.08
C GLN A 562 -5.21 -6.98 -5.30
N ALA A 563 -3.88 -6.92 -5.25
CA ALA A 563 -3.00 -7.42 -6.31
C ALA A 563 -2.61 -8.90 -6.16
N SER A 564 -3.12 -9.60 -5.15
CA SER A 564 -2.83 -11.02 -4.93
C SER A 564 -3.87 -11.88 -5.64
N ALA A 565 -3.45 -12.76 -6.56
CA ALA A 565 -4.37 -13.67 -7.25
C ALA A 565 -5.10 -14.61 -6.27
N LEU A 566 -4.46 -14.96 -5.15
CA LEU A 566 -5.07 -15.75 -4.07
C LEU A 566 -6.32 -15.08 -3.48
N THR A 567 -6.49 -13.76 -3.61
CA THR A 567 -7.70 -13.05 -3.16
C THR A 567 -8.92 -13.37 -4.02
N TYR A 568 -8.73 -13.83 -5.26
CA TYR A 568 -9.81 -13.98 -6.25
C TYR A 568 -10.00 -15.41 -6.76
N VAL A 569 -9.17 -16.35 -6.34
CA VAL A 569 -9.37 -17.76 -6.70
C VAL A 569 -10.76 -18.24 -6.23
N SER A 570 -11.50 -18.85 -7.14
CA SER A 570 -12.91 -19.21 -7.00
C SER A 570 -13.29 -20.35 -7.95
N ALA A 571 -14.57 -20.73 -7.96
CA ALA A 571 -15.12 -21.72 -8.87
C ALA A 571 -15.02 -21.32 -10.37
N GLU A 572 -14.87 -20.02 -10.65
CA GLU A 572 -14.70 -19.47 -12.00
C GLU A 572 -13.23 -19.44 -12.44
N THR A 573 -12.29 -19.85 -11.59
CA THR A 573 -10.87 -19.85 -11.93
C THR A 573 -10.57 -20.93 -12.99
N PRO A 574 -9.83 -20.58 -14.06
CA PRO A 574 -9.45 -21.56 -15.08
C PRO A 574 -8.46 -22.61 -14.54
N PRO A 575 -8.33 -23.77 -15.23
CA PRO A 575 -7.23 -24.69 -14.98
C PRO A 575 -5.88 -23.97 -14.91
N THR A 576 -5.04 -24.36 -13.94
CA THR A 576 -3.80 -23.63 -13.65
C THR A 576 -2.59 -24.57 -13.59
N LEU A 577 -1.50 -24.19 -14.25
CA LEU A 577 -0.19 -24.84 -14.14
C LEU A 577 0.78 -23.92 -13.40
N PHE A 578 1.42 -24.46 -12.37
CA PHE A 578 2.56 -23.83 -11.69
C PHE A 578 3.86 -24.51 -12.13
N VAL A 579 4.85 -23.73 -12.57
CA VAL A 579 6.21 -24.21 -12.84
C VAL A 579 7.18 -23.45 -11.96
N ASN A 580 7.76 -24.11 -10.96
CA ASN A 580 8.54 -23.43 -9.92
C ASN A 580 10.01 -23.86 -9.85
N SER A 581 10.83 -22.90 -9.50
CA SER A 581 12.22 -23.07 -9.09
C SER A 581 12.32 -23.63 -7.66
N SER A 582 13.54 -23.78 -7.15
CA SER A 582 13.77 -24.17 -5.75
C SER A 582 13.76 -22.96 -4.79
N VAL A 583 13.31 -21.77 -5.22
CA VAL A 583 13.35 -20.55 -4.41
C VAL A 583 12.00 -20.30 -3.75
N ASP A 584 11.87 -20.68 -2.48
CA ASP A 584 10.58 -20.73 -1.76
C ASP A 584 9.75 -19.44 -1.81
N ARG A 585 10.40 -18.29 -1.62
CA ARG A 585 9.69 -16.99 -1.62
C ARG A 585 9.03 -16.63 -2.96
N MET A 586 9.38 -17.31 -4.07
CA MET A 586 8.85 -16.98 -5.41
C MET A 586 7.50 -17.63 -5.68
N HIS A 587 7.01 -18.51 -4.81
CA HIS A 587 5.71 -19.18 -4.97
C HIS A 587 4.78 -18.98 -3.77
N ALA A 588 5.00 -17.91 -3.00
CA ALA A 588 4.20 -17.55 -1.84
C ALA A 588 2.68 -17.55 -2.16
N GLY A 589 1.93 -18.35 -1.41
CA GLY A 589 0.48 -18.51 -1.56
C GLY A 589 0.02 -19.54 -2.62
N ARG A 590 0.94 -20.21 -3.34
CA ARG A 590 0.60 -21.24 -4.34
C ARG A 590 -0.18 -22.40 -3.72
N ASP A 591 0.29 -22.93 -2.60
CA ASP A 591 -0.33 -24.12 -2.01
C ASP A 591 -1.74 -23.81 -1.48
N ASP A 592 -1.94 -22.59 -0.98
CA ASP A 592 -3.25 -22.06 -0.60
C ASP A 592 -4.16 -21.92 -1.83
N PHE A 593 -3.62 -21.44 -2.94
CA PHE A 593 -4.33 -21.35 -4.21
C PHE A 593 -4.79 -22.72 -4.71
N ASN A 594 -3.88 -23.71 -4.72
CA ASN A 594 -4.17 -25.10 -5.09
C ASN A 594 -5.27 -25.70 -4.21
N ARG A 595 -5.25 -25.45 -2.89
CA ARG A 595 -6.31 -25.92 -1.99
C ARG A 595 -7.69 -25.36 -2.36
N VAL A 596 -7.77 -24.13 -2.85
CA VAL A 596 -9.04 -23.57 -3.33
C VAL A 596 -9.46 -24.22 -4.64
N LEU A 597 -8.54 -24.43 -5.59
CA LEU A 597 -8.84 -25.15 -6.85
C LEU A 597 -9.35 -26.57 -6.58
N ASP A 598 -8.69 -27.31 -5.68
CA ASP A 598 -9.10 -28.65 -5.25
C ASP A 598 -10.53 -28.64 -4.69
N SER A 599 -10.87 -27.64 -3.87
CA SER A 599 -12.21 -27.51 -3.28
C SER A 599 -13.32 -27.30 -4.31
N HIS A 600 -12.96 -26.83 -5.50
CA HIS A 600 -13.87 -26.63 -6.64
C HIS A 600 -13.74 -27.71 -7.72
N GLY A 601 -12.84 -28.68 -7.56
CA GLY A 601 -12.57 -29.71 -8.57
C GLY A 601 -11.96 -29.16 -9.87
N ILE A 602 -11.27 -28.02 -9.79
CA ILE A 602 -10.61 -27.40 -10.94
C ILE A 602 -9.26 -28.09 -11.18
N TYR A 603 -8.98 -28.45 -12.42
CA TYR A 603 -7.75 -29.13 -12.79
C TYR A 603 -6.52 -28.21 -12.60
N HIS A 604 -5.50 -28.70 -11.90
CA HIS A 604 -4.22 -28.01 -11.78
C HIS A 604 -3.04 -28.98 -11.78
N GLU A 605 -1.87 -28.44 -12.11
CA GLU A 605 -0.59 -29.14 -12.09
C GLU A 605 0.47 -28.28 -11.42
N THR A 606 1.41 -28.90 -10.71
CA THR A 606 2.59 -28.22 -10.15
C THR A 606 3.85 -28.98 -10.55
N LYS A 607 4.74 -28.32 -11.29
CA LYS A 607 6.05 -28.83 -11.69
C LYS A 607 7.13 -28.06 -10.95
N VAL A 608 7.83 -28.74 -10.04
CA VAL A 608 8.97 -28.16 -9.31
C VAL A 608 10.27 -28.71 -9.89
N PHE A 609 11.24 -27.83 -10.13
CA PHE A 609 12.61 -28.21 -10.46
C PHE A 609 13.50 -28.04 -9.23
N ALA A 610 13.98 -29.16 -8.70
CA ALA A 610 15.00 -29.14 -7.67
C ALA A 610 16.26 -28.41 -8.19
N ASP A 611 16.89 -27.64 -7.31
CA ASP A 611 18.12 -26.86 -7.56
C ASP A 611 18.03 -25.82 -8.70
N ALA A 612 16.83 -25.52 -9.19
CA ALA A 612 16.65 -24.49 -10.20
C ALA A 612 16.77 -23.08 -9.58
N PRO A 613 17.59 -22.17 -10.14
CA PRO A 613 17.57 -20.76 -9.75
C PRO A 613 16.27 -20.11 -10.22
N HIS A 614 15.91 -18.95 -9.68
CA HIS A 614 14.70 -18.23 -10.10
C HIS A 614 14.60 -18.03 -11.63
N ALA A 615 15.70 -17.69 -12.30
CA ALA A 615 15.74 -17.45 -13.75
C ALA A 615 15.84 -18.75 -14.60
N PHE A 616 15.54 -19.93 -14.02
CA PHE A 616 15.74 -21.23 -14.67
C PHE A 616 15.06 -21.37 -16.03
N CYS A 617 13.90 -20.75 -16.22
CA CYS A 617 13.12 -20.87 -17.45
C CYS A 617 13.80 -20.22 -18.66
N PHE A 618 14.96 -19.57 -18.50
CA PHE A 618 15.78 -19.07 -19.61
C PHE A 618 16.90 -20.02 -20.02
N PHE A 619 17.11 -21.12 -19.29
CA PHE A 619 18.32 -21.92 -19.42
C PHE A 619 18.03 -23.41 -19.54
N GLU A 620 18.84 -24.09 -20.36
CA GLU A 620 18.98 -25.54 -20.24
C GLU A 620 19.77 -25.88 -18.96
N PRO A 621 19.46 -27.01 -18.28
CA PRO A 621 18.58 -28.09 -18.72
C PRO A 621 17.09 -27.94 -18.32
N TRP A 622 16.67 -26.80 -17.77
CA TRP A 622 15.31 -26.64 -17.25
C TRP A 622 14.31 -26.09 -18.28
N PHE A 623 14.79 -25.37 -19.30
CA PHE A 623 13.95 -24.79 -20.35
C PHE A 623 13.13 -25.85 -21.09
N THR A 624 13.77 -26.89 -21.65
CA THR A 624 13.05 -27.92 -22.41
C THR A 624 11.99 -28.64 -21.56
N PRO A 625 12.29 -29.12 -20.33
CA PRO A 625 11.28 -29.66 -19.43
C PRO A 625 10.15 -28.67 -19.06
N THR A 626 10.45 -27.37 -18.95
CA THR A 626 9.45 -26.33 -18.71
C THR A 626 8.50 -26.21 -19.90
N LEU A 627 9.03 -26.10 -21.12
CA LEU A 627 8.23 -26.06 -22.34
C LEU A 627 7.32 -27.29 -22.48
N ASN A 628 7.87 -28.49 -22.22
CA ASN A 628 7.10 -29.74 -22.29
C ASN A 628 5.96 -29.81 -21.27
N ALA A 629 6.19 -29.31 -20.04
CA ALA A 629 5.14 -29.24 -19.03
C ALA A 629 4.01 -28.28 -19.47
N ILE A 630 4.39 -27.13 -20.03
CA ILE A 630 3.45 -26.13 -20.53
C ILE A 630 2.62 -26.68 -21.69
N THR A 631 3.25 -27.26 -22.71
CA THR A 631 2.52 -27.78 -23.88
C THR A 631 1.64 -28.97 -23.51
N GLY A 632 2.14 -29.90 -22.67
CA GLY A 632 1.34 -31.04 -22.20
C GLY A 632 0.10 -30.63 -21.39
N PHE A 633 0.23 -29.59 -20.56
CA PHE A 633 -0.89 -29.00 -19.85
C PHE A 633 -1.88 -28.31 -20.80
N LEU A 634 -1.39 -27.47 -21.73
CA LEU A 634 -2.22 -26.77 -22.70
C LEU A 634 -3.00 -27.73 -23.61
N ASP A 635 -2.36 -28.81 -24.10
CA ASP A 635 -3.00 -29.83 -24.95
C ASP A 635 -4.18 -30.50 -24.26
N ARG A 636 -4.18 -30.52 -22.91
CA ARG A 636 -5.24 -31.11 -22.11
C ARG A 636 -6.41 -30.16 -21.86
N VAL A 637 -6.16 -28.85 -21.81
CA VAL A 637 -7.16 -27.87 -21.34
C VAL A 637 -7.70 -26.95 -22.43
N LEU A 638 -7.06 -26.85 -23.59
CA LEU A 638 -7.48 -25.95 -24.69
C LEU A 638 -8.23 -26.61 -25.83
#